data_AF-A0A5N6PEH6-F1
#
_entry.id   AF-A0A5N6PEH6-F1
#
_cell.length_a   1.000
_cell.length_b   1.000
_cell.length_c   1.000
_cell.angle_alpha   90.00
_cell.angle_beta   90.00
_cell.angle_gamma   90.00
#
_symmetry.space_group_name_H-M   'P 1'
#
loop_
_entity.id
_entity.type
_entity.pdbx_description
1 polymer ?
#
loop_
_entity_poly.entity_id
_entity_poly.type
_entity_poly.pdbx_seq_one_letter_code
_entity_poly.pdbx_strand_id
1 'polypeptide(L)'
;MLVAATFQVYVGLAIFCDSSKLEPCVPFFRDASGPLPTPDSPCCRNIKGQHGCFCGFLKDPKYCSYLVKPRAKQVGTACGVQTPDLSACKSYSGSCPRRKARSFASRSTVKASCYSSSNLSRSVTDDPDSCVLVEENANSRTVVLNRPSFLNALNTPLIKKLHKLYESWEHNPNVGFVVMKGNGNAFSAGGDLIAMLDHINKGNIDGTKEIFWRAYKFIYHLHTYLKPNVAILNGITMGGGGGVSIPGTFRIAIDKTTFATPETLVGFHTDGGASYYLSRLPRNLGEYLALTANRLNGVEMKACGLATHYSRHTNVRLIEEHLKNLVADDPYVIGTSLEKYSDFVHLDNNSVLNRMEMVNKCFSHDTVEQIIDSLEREAARTHDEWCFSTLKKLKQAPPLSLKVTLRSIREGRFQTLDLCLIREYRMTLQAISGQISNDFYEGVRARMIDKDFAPKWNPPSLKEVSQDMVDRYFSPLSAQEPELDLPNYLIAWQEDSFAFVKIIDFSSMNSSEEQEVFAAAVAVAVLVEGNASSRTVVLNRPSVLNALNTPLMNRLHKLYESWEDNPDVGFVVMKGNGKAFCAGADIVSVRDMIKKGNIEGSKEFFRRVYSFAYLVHTYLKPDVAILDGITMGGGAGISVPGTFRIATDKTVYATPETLIGLHPDAGASFHLSRLPGYLGEYLGLTGDRLNGVEMLACGLATHYLHSTNVPHIEECLKNLITDDPSVIETSLEKYSDFDYPDDKSVLKRMEMVDKCFSHDTIEEIIDALESEAAKTHDEWCNSALKKLKYASPLSLKMSLRSIREGRFQTLDQCLIREFRLTSRAMSSQISSDFCEGVRARMVDKDHAPKWVPPRLEHVSTDMVDHYFSPLSPLEPELDLPTKQREAFT
;
A
#
# COMPACT_ATOMS: atom_id res chain seq x y z
N MET A 1 -16.86 42.25 25.39
CA MET A 1 -16.58 41.03 26.17
C MET A 1 -17.76 40.09 25.98
N LEU A 2 -17.51 38.84 25.56
CA LEU A 2 -18.55 37.85 25.26
C LEU A 2 -18.93 37.04 26.50
N VAL A 3 -20.19 36.61 26.57
CA VAL A 3 -20.71 35.54 27.42
C VAL A 3 -21.62 34.66 26.54
N ALA A 4 -21.74 33.37 26.89
CA ALA A 4 -22.35 32.32 26.08
C ALA A 4 -23.87 32.42 25.86
N ALA A 5 -24.36 31.89 24.72
CA ALA A 5 -25.62 31.15 24.61
C ALA A 5 -25.75 30.37 23.28
N THR A 6 -26.20 29.13 23.42
CA THR A 6 -27.05 28.27 22.55
C THR A 6 -27.70 28.89 21.29
N PHE A 7 -27.71 28.18 20.15
CA PHE A 7 -28.93 27.65 19.47
C PHE A 7 -28.65 26.80 18.21
N GLN A 8 -29.71 26.14 17.73
CA GLN A 8 -29.77 25.05 16.74
C GLN A 8 -30.43 25.48 15.40
N VAL A 9 -30.15 24.72 14.33
CA VAL A 9 -31.13 24.26 13.28
C VAL A 9 -31.47 25.14 12.03
N TYR A 10 -31.00 24.65 10.87
CA TYR A 10 -31.65 24.44 9.55
C TYR A 10 -31.88 25.52 8.46
N VAL A 11 -32.04 24.95 7.25
CA VAL A 11 -32.57 25.43 5.93
C VAL A 11 -31.49 25.75 4.87
N GLY A 12 -31.51 25.15 3.67
CA GLY A 12 -32.46 24.14 3.19
C GLY A 12 -32.20 23.59 1.78
N LEU A 13 -33.04 22.65 1.37
CA LEU A 13 -33.00 21.90 0.10
C LEU A 13 -34.31 22.13 -0.66
N ALA A 14 -34.22 22.57 -1.91
CA ALA A 14 -35.26 22.60 -2.95
C ALA A 14 -34.50 22.62 -4.29
N ILE A 15 -34.85 21.91 -5.37
CA ILE A 15 -36.12 21.73 -6.11
C ILE A 15 -36.07 20.28 -6.68
N PHE A 16 -37.09 19.46 -6.93
CA PHE A 16 -38.48 19.61 -7.42
C PHE A 16 -39.34 18.43 -6.93
N CYS A 17 -40.61 18.66 -6.57
CA CYS A 17 -41.79 18.07 -7.24
C CYS A 17 -43.09 18.33 -6.47
N ASP A 18 -44.00 18.98 -7.18
CA ASP A 18 -45.46 19.12 -7.08
C ASP A 18 -46.25 18.94 -5.77
N SER A 19 -47.26 19.80 -5.65
CA SER A 19 -48.16 19.97 -4.52
C SER A 19 -49.59 19.59 -4.90
N SER A 20 -50.30 18.79 -4.09
CA SER A 20 -51.74 19.01 -3.81
C SER A 20 -52.35 18.03 -2.80
N LYS A 21 -52.40 18.43 -1.52
CA LYS A 21 -53.64 18.63 -0.74
C LYS A 21 -53.39 18.73 0.77
N LEU A 22 -53.47 19.97 1.23
CA LEU A 22 -53.97 20.48 2.52
C LEU A 22 -55.20 19.64 3.02
N GLU A 23 -55.61 19.53 4.29
CA GLU A 23 -55.26 20.25 5.53
C GLU A 23 -55.81 19.51 6.81
N PRO A 24 -55.91 20.07 8.04
CA PRO A 24 -55.10 19.61 9.17
C PRO A 24 -55.92 19.09 10.38
N CYS A 25 -55.26 18.74 11.49
CA CYS A 25 -55.56 19.30 12.84
C CYS A 25 -54.53 18.89 13.90
N VAL A 26 -54.42 19.72 14.94
CA VAL A 26 -53.33 19.74 15.94
C VAL A 26 -53.88 19.41 17.36
N PRO A 27 -53.15 19.59 18.48
CA PRO A 27 -52.67 18.51 19.33
C PRO A 27 -53.40 18.38 20.67
N PHE A 28 -53.01 17.40 21.50
CA PHE A 28 -53.06 17.57 22.97
C PHE A 28 -51.85 16.95 23.68
N PHE A 29 -51.08 17.80 24.36
CA PHE A 29 -50.19 17.41 25.46
C PHE A 29 -51.03 17.09 26.71
N ARG A 30 -50.61 16.09 27.51
CA ARG A 30 -50.32 16.32 28.94
C ARG A 30 -49.65 15.15 29.64
N ASP A 31 -48.80 15.50 30.60
CA ASP A 31 -48.09 14.61 31.52
C ASP A 31 -49.03 13.79 32.41
N ALA A 32 -48.56 12.61 32.81
CA ALA A 32 -48.91 12.01 34.10
C ALA A 32 -47.73 11.18 34.64
N SER A 33 -47.11 11.70 35.69
CA SER A 33 -46.11 11.04 36.53
C SER A 33 -46.63 9.76 37.21
N GLY A 34 -45.77 8.75 37.37
CA GLY A 34 -46.07 7.56 38.19
C GLY A 34 -44.97 6.50 38.11
N PRO A 35 -44.59 5.82 39.23
CA PRO A 35 -43.35 5.05 39.30
C PRO A 35 -43.48 3.56 38.93
N LEU A 36 -42.32 2.96 38.63
CA LEU A 36 -42.12 1.50 38.51
C LEU A 36 -42.49 0.75 39.80
N PRO A 37 -43.03 -0.47 39.67
CA PRO A 37 -42.60 -1.57 40.52
C PRO A 37 -42.23 -2.86 39.77
N THR A 38 -41.49 -3.70 40.51
CA THR A 38 -40.82 -4.97 40.14
C THR A 38 -41.78 -6.17 39.99
N PRO A 39 -41.31 -7.31 39.44
CA PRO A 39 -42.21 -8.38 38.98
C PRO A 39 -42.60 -9.37 40.09
N ASP A 40 -43.85 -9.82 40.08
CA ASP A 40 -44.20 -11.23 40.30
C ASP A 40 -45.60 -11.56 39.75
N SER A 41 -45.80 -12.83 39.38
CA SER A 41 -46.96 -13.40 38.65
C SER A 41 -48.17 -13.74 39.59
N PRO A 42 -49.21 -14.54 39.23
CA PRO A 42 -49.67 -15.09 37.93
C PRO A 42 -51.21 -15.02 37.68
N CYS A 43 -51.67 -15.35 36.46
CA CYS A 43 -52.66 -16.44 36.19
C CYS A 43 -53.26 -16.41 34.78
N CYS A 44 -53.17 -17.52 34.06
CA CYS A 44 -53.91 -17.77 32.82
C CYS A 44 -55.41 -18.03 33.09
N ARG A 45 -56.29 -17.67 32.12
CA ARG A 45 -57.29 -18.63 31.60
C ARG A 45 -58.08 -18.16 30.36
N ASN A 46 -58.34 -19.15 29.48
CA ASN A 46 -59.38 -19.24 28.44
C ASN A 46 -59.15 -18.55 27.07
N ILE A 47 -59.47 -19.15 25.91
CA ILE A 47 -59.84 -20.55 25.58
C ILE A 47 -59.45 -20.90 24.12
N LYS A 48 -58.94 -22.12 23.94
CA LYS A 48 -58.85 -23.03 22.76
C LYS A 48 -59.37 -22.59 21.37
N GLY A 49 -58.64 -23.02 20.31
CA GLY A 49 -59.25 -23.51 19.06
C GLY A 49 -58.34 -23.66 17.83
N GLN A 50 -57.88 -24.90 17.53
CA GLN A 50 -57.40 -25.45 16.23
C GLN A 50 -56.33 -24.64 15.43
N HIS A 51 -55.17 -25.18 15.02
CA HIS A 51 -54.86 -26.51 14.49
C HIS A 51 -53.60 -27.13 15.12
N GLY A 52 -53.40 -28.44 14.94
CA GLY A 52 -52.27 -29.18 15.52
C GLY A 52 -51.02 -29.17 14.63
N CYS A 53 -49.85 -28.98 15.24
CA CYS A 53 -48.56 -29.26 14.61
C CYS A 53 -48.15 -30.73 14.82
N PHE A 54 -47.74 -31.38 13.73
CA PHE A 54 -47.24 -32.75 13.72
C PHE A 54 -45.91 -32.87 14.47
N CYS A 55 -45.84 -33.74 15.48
CA CYS A 55 -44.60 -34.46 15.77
C CYS A 55 -44.46 -35.58 14.74
N GLY A 56 -43.70 -35.35 13.66
CA GLY A 56 -43.44 -36.41 12.68
C GLY A 56 -42.84 -35.96 11.36
N PHE A 57 -41.57 -35.57 11.35
CA PHE A 57 -40.65 -35.76 10.21
C PHE A 57 -39.18 -35.61 10.66
N LEU A 58 -38.68 -36.59 11.40
CA LEU A 58 -37.23 -36.82 11.60
C LEU A 58 -36.95 -38.34 11.62
N LYS A 59 -37.29 -38.99 10.50
CA LYS A 59 -36.85 -40.36 10.14
C LYS A 59 -36.76 -40.50 8.62
N ASP A 60 -35.69 -39.97 8.05
CA ASP A 60 -35.04 -40.60 6.90
C ASP A 60 -33.52 -40.64 7.17
N PRO A 61 -32.90 -41.82 7.31
CA PRO A 61 -31.49 -41.94 7.72
C PRO A 61 -30.53 -41.83 6.52
N LYS A 62 -30.47 -40.65 5.91
CA LYS A 62 -29.33 -40.19 5.09
C LYS A 62 -29.03 -38.74 5.46
N TYR A 63 -27.75 -38.36 5.41
CA TYR A 63 -27.24 -37.01 5.73
C TYR A 63 -27.33 -36.59 7.22
N CYS A 64 -26.68 -37.32 8.12
CA CYS A 64 -26.28 -36.76 9.42
C CYS A 64 -25.05 -37.45 10.04
N SER A 65 -23.84 -37.06 9.63
CA SER A 65 -22.60 -37.47 10.31
C SER A 65 -21.34 -36.67 9.92
N TYR A 66 -21.26 -35.38 10.28
CA TYR A 66 -19.97 -34.66 10.44
C TYR A 66 -20.03 -33.66 11.60
N LEU A 67 -20.05 -34.21 12.83
CA LEU A 67 -19.67 -33.50 14.04
C LEU A 67 -18.68 -34.39 14.79
N VAL A 68 -17.39 -34.06 14.72
CA VAL A 68 -16.33 -34.85 15.36
C VAL A 68 -16.13 -34.35 16.78
N LYS A 69 -16.47 -35.18 17.76
CA LYS A 69 -15.85 -35.13 19.10
C LYS A 69 -15.07 -36.42 19.33
N PRO A 70 -13.88 -36.36 19.96
CA PRO A 70 -12.95 -37.47 20.01
C PRO A 70 -13.45 -38.59 20.94
N ARG A 71 -13.28 -39.84 20.52
CA ARG A 71 -13.48 -41.00 21.40
C ARG A 71 -12.37 -42.02 21.23
N ALA A 72 -11.62 -42.23 22.31
CA ALA A 72 -10.58 -43.25 22.40
C ALA A 72 -11.16 -44.67 22.26
N LYS A 73 -10.37 -45.58 21.67
CA LYS A 73 -10.58 -47.04 21.75
C LYS A 73 -9.23 -47.78 21.81
N GLN A 74 -9.05 -48.57 22.88
CA GLN A 74 -8.28 -49.83 22.87
C GLN A 74 -9.14 -50.88 22.11
N VAL A 75 -8.72 -52.04 21.57
CA VAL A 75 -7.67 -53.08 21.76
C VAL A 75 -7.41 -53.72 20.35
N GLY A 76 -6.33 -54.42 19.95
CA GLY A 76 -5.07 -54.87 20.58
C GLY A 76 -4.73 -56.35 20.23
N THR A 77 -3.46 -56.78 20.37
CA THR A 77 -2.88 -58.16 20.14
C THR A 77 -2.88 -58.72 18.69
N ALA A 78 -1.90 -59.48 18.18
CA ALA A 78 -0.55 -59.96 18.61
C ALA A 78 0.34 -60.16 17.34
N CYS A 79 1.68 -60.06 17.32
CA CYS A 79 2.76 -60.99 17.76
C CYS A 79 4.13 -60.33 17.37
N GLY A 80 5.30 -60.55 17.97
CA GLY A 80 5.73 -61.26 19.19
C GLY A 80 7.28 -61.28 19.32
N VAL A 81 7.81 -61.44 20.56
CA VAL A 81 9.15 -61.99 20.99
C VAL A 81 10.45 -61.49 20.30
N GLN A 82 11.56 -61.09 20.95
CA GLN A 82 12.24 -61.60 22.17
C GLN A 82 13.00 -60.56 23.02
N THR A 83 13.19 -60.93 24.29
CA THR A 83 13.98 -60.38 25.44
C THR A 83 15.49 -60.78 25.36
N PRO A 84 16.47 -60.36 26.25
CA PRO A 84 16.33 -60.08 27.70
C PRO A 84 17.21 -59.02 28.43
N ASP A 85 16.57 -58.25 29.32
CA ASP A 85 16.60 -58.34 30.82
C ASP A 85 17.87 -58.07 31.71
N LEU A 86 17.56 -57.66 32.96
CA LEU A 86 18.29 -57.74 34.26
C LEU A 86 19.35 -56.70 34.74
N SER A 87 18.85 -55.77 35.57
CA SER A 87 19.19 -55.58 37.01
C SER A 87 20.46 -54.82 37.53
N ALA A 88 20.16 -53.86 38.41
CA ALA A 88 20.78 -53.53 39.73
C ALA A 88 22.30 -53.53 39.99
N CYS A 89 22.84 -52.41 40.53
CA CYS A 89 23.38 -52.35 41.91
C CYS A 89 23.83 -50.94 42.38
N LYS A 90 24.11 -50.80 43.68
CA LYS A 90 24.43 -49.55 44.40
C LYS A 90 25.94 -49.24 44.46
N SER A 91 26.25 -47.94 44.63
CA SER A 91 27.35 -47.34 45.42
C SER A 91 28.81 -47.78 45.21
N TYR A 92 29.74 -46.82 45.10
CA TYR A 92 30.84 -46.65 46.08
C TYR A 92 31.55 -45.29 45.93
N SER A 93 32.11 -44.81 47.04
CA SER A 93 32.89 -43.57 47.19
C SER A 93 34.40 -43.78 46.97
N GLY A 94 35.13 -42.76 46.49
CA GLY A 94 36.61 -42.79 46.45
C GLY A 94 37.24 -41.43 46.09
N SER A 95 38.32 -41.04 46.77
CA SER A 95 38.85 -39.66 46.78
C SER A 95 40.35 -39.53 46.47
N CYS A 96 40.74 -38.53 45.65
CA CYS A 96 42.08 -37.91 45.55
C CYS A 96 43.28 -38.83 45.15
N PRO A 97 44.48 -38.31 44.73
CA PRO A 97 45.13 -37.04 45.13
C PRO A 97 45.84 -36.20 44.02
N ARG A 98 46.49 -35.10 44.45
CA ARG A 98 47.27 -34.13 43.64
C ARG A 98 48.77 -34.48 43.56
N ARG A 99 49.46 -34.19 42.43
CA ARG A 99 50.61 -33.23 42.27
C ARG A 99 51.69 -33.59 41.21
N LYS A 100 52.11 -32.56 40.43
CA LYS A 100 53.41 -32.36 39.71
C LYS A 100 53.73 -33.35 38.57
N ALA A 101 54.43 -33.02 37.48
CA ALA A 101 54.82 -31.76 36.81
C ALA A 101 55.26 -32.13 35.36
N ARG A 102 55.07 -31.32 34.31
CA ARG A 102 56.05 -30.36 33.75
C ARG A 102 55.48 -29.70 32.48
N SER A 103 56.07 -28.59 32.07
CA SER A 103 55.74 -27.76 30.90
C SER A 103 56.12 -28.37 29.54
N PHE A 104 55.37 -28.04 28.48
CA PHE A 104 55.87 -27.21 27.37
C PHE A 104 54.68 -26.51 26.66
N ALA A 105 54.95 -25.49 25.85
CA ALA A 105 54.00 -24.40 25.58
C ALA A 105 53.38 -24.39 24.16
N SER A 106 52.13 -23.93 24.07
CA SER A 106 51.69 -22.98 23.05
C SER A 106 50.55 -22.09 23.58
N ARG A 107 50.56 -20.80 23.20
CA ARG A 107 49.45 -19.85 23.37
C ARG A 107 48.55 -19.98 22.13
N SER A 108 47.25 -19.73 22.16
CA SER A 108 46.58 -18.58 22.79
C SER A 108 45.16 -18.90 23.28
N THR A 109 44.79 -18.29 24.41
CA THR A 109 43.44 -18.35 25.00
C THR A 109 42.59 -17.18 24.56
N VAL A 110 41.41 -17.44 23.98
CA VAL A 110 40.25 -16.56 24.13
C VAL A 110 39.50 -17.02 25.38
N LYS A 111 39.32 -16.13 26.35
CA LYS A 111 38.39 -16.34 27.47
C LYS A 111 37.60 -15.07 27.70
N ALA A 112 36.28 -15.22 27.71
CA ALA A 112 35.36 -14.17 28.13
C ALA A 112 35.60 -13.81 29.61
N SER A 113 35.40 -12.54 29.94
CA SER A 113 35.15 -12.09 31.31
C SER A 113 34.06 -11.03 31.28
N CYS A 114 32.97 -11.27 32.01
CA CYS A 114 31.96 -10.25 32.28
C CYS A 114 32.62 -9.06 33.01
N TYR A 115 32.27 -7.83 32.61
CA TYR A 115 32.54 -6.63 33.40
C TYR A 115 31.27 -5.80 33.57
N SER A 116 31.23 -5.12 34.71
CA SER A 116 30.06 -4.47 35.30
C SER A 116 29.59 -3.22 34.55
N SER A 117 28.30 -2.95 34.69
CA SER A 117 27.62 -1.71 34.29
C SER A 117 28.16 -0.46 35.00
N SER A 118 28.92 0.37 34.29
CA SER A 118 29.10 1.80 34.59
C SER A 118 29.75 2.53 33.40
N ASN A 119 29.23 3.72 33.05
CA ASN A 119 29.73 4.67 32.04
C ASN A 119 29.58 4.28 30.56
N LEU A 120 28.37 4.46 30.02
CA LEU A 120 28.12 4.48 28.58
C LEU A 120 28.11 5.93 28.04
N SER A 121 29.29 6.51 27.85
CA SER A 121 29.47 7.77 27.10
C SER A 121 30.89 7.86 26.55
N ARG A 122 31.19 7.12 25.48
CA ARG A 122 32.41 7.29 24.69
C ARG A 122 32.04 7.84 23.32
N SER A 123 32.28 9.13 23.13
CA SER A 123 32.35 9.74 21.80
C SER A 123 33.46 9.07 20.99
N VAL A 124 33.17 8.60 19.77
CA VAL A 124 34.16 7.99 18.88
C VAL A 124 34.23 8.74 17.56
N THR A 125 34.81 9.95 17.62
CA THR A 125 35.81 10.44 16.65
C THR A 125 36.53 11.64 17.28
N ASP A 126 37.77 11.47 17.77
CA ASP A 126 38.58 12.53 18.39
C ASP A 126 39.24 13.50 17.38
N ASP A 127 38.78 13.50 16.12
CA ASP A 127 39.26 14.37 15.05
C ASP A 127 38.20 15.45 14.72
N PRO A 128 38.32 16.68 15.26
CA PRO A 128 37.38 17.76 14.98
C PRO A 128 37.48 18.30 13.54
N ASP A 129 38.58 18.03 12.83
CA ASP A 129 38.79 18.42 11.42
C ASP A 129 38.17 17.40 10.45
N SER A 130 37.60 16.30 10.95
CA SER A 130 36.96 15.28 10.13
C SER A 130 35.71 15.80 9.44
N CYS A 131 35.62 15.61 8.12
CA CYS A 131 34.50 16.06 7.28
C CYS A 131 33.12 15.46 7.60
N VAL A 132 33.07 14.43 8.45
CA VAL A 132 31.86 13.86 9.06
C VAL A 132 32.18 13.58 10.52
N LEU A 133 31.37 14.06 11.45
CA LEU A 133 31.44 13.70 12.87
C LEU A 133 30.38 12.63 13.18
N VAL A 134 30.67 11.76 14.16
CA VAL A 134 29.78 10.67 14.58
C VAL A 134 29.52 10.76 16.08
N GLU A 135 28.25 10.70 16.46
CA GLU A 135 27.79 10.53 17.85
C GLU A 135 27.06 9.17 17.95
N GLU A 136 27.53 8.31 18.86
CA GLU A 136 26.95 7.00 19.10
C GLU A 136 26.08 7.02 20.36
N ASN A 137 24.78 6.78 20.19
CA ASN A 137 23.83 6.67 21.29
C ASN A 137 23.47 5.20 21.57
N ALA A 138 22.62 4.97 22.57
CA ALA A 138 22.21 3.63 23.01
C ALA A 138 21.58 2.81 21.87
N ASN A 139 20.78 3.44 21.01
CA ASN A 139 20.13 2.78 19.87
C ASN A 139 20.20 3.58 18.55
N SER A 140 20.51 4.88 18.59
CA SER A 140 20.68 5.69 17.37
C SER A 140 22.15 5.97 17.02
N ARG A 141 22.40 6.32 15.76
CA ARG A 141 23.70 6.85 15.29
C ARG A 141 23.48 8.20 14.66
N THR A 142 24.14 9.25 15.14
CA THR A 142 24.03 10.60 14.58
C THR A 142 25.26 10.94 13.76
N VAL A 143 25.01 11.34 12.53
CA VAL A 143 25.98 11.79 11.52
C VAL A 143 25.86 13.30 11.38
N VAL A 144 26.98 14.01 11.53
CA VAL A 144 27.05 15.45 11.31
C VAL A 144 27.96 15.73 10.12
N LEU A 145 27.41 16.29 9.03
CA LEU A 145 28.19 16.78 7.89
C LEU A 145 29.00 17.98 8.37
N ASN A 146 30.33 17.88 8.34
CA ASN A 146 31.23 18.84 9.01
C ASN A 146 32.20 19.50 8.02
N ARG A 147 31.66 20.35 7.14
CA ARG A 147 32.42 21.30 6.34
C ARG A 147 31.73 22.68 6.38
N PRO A 148 31.53 23.30 7.56
CA PRO A 148 30.70 24.51 7.68
C PRO A 148 31.22 25.69 6.84
N SER A 149 32.54 25.84 6.69
CA SER A 149 33.17 26.85 5.82
C SER A 149 32.83 26.70 4.32
N PHE A 150 32.35 25.52 3.92
CA PHE A 150 31.91 25.19 2.56
C PHE A 150 30.40 24.86 2.52
N LEU A 151 29.63 25.32 3.52
CA LEU A 151 28.19 25.03 3.67
C LEU A 151 27.85 23.54 3.57
N ASN A 152 28.73 22.69 4.10
CA ASN A 152 28.63 21.23 4.05
C ASN A 152 28.51 20.65 2.63
N ALA A 153 29.17 21.28 1.66
CA ALA A 153 29.26 20.77 0.30
C ALA A 153 29.88 19.35 0.27
N LEU A 154 29.29 18.48 -0.54
CA LEU A 154 29.64 17.07 -0.66
C LEU A 154 30.91 16.94 -1.50
N ASN A 155 31.96 16.36 -0.91
CA ASN A 155 33.19 15.98 -1.60
C ASN A 155 33.46 14.47 -1.45
N THR A 156 34.43 13.94 -2.20
CA THR A 156 34.72 12.51 -2.24
C THR A 156 35.07 11.91 -0.87
N PRO A 157 35.89 12.55 -0.01
CA PRO A 157 36.12 12.08 1.36
C PRO A 157 34.86 11.96 2.22
N LEU A 158 33.97 12.97 2.16
CA LEU A 158 32.73 12.99 2.92
C LEU A 158 31.80 11.85 2.48
N ILE A 159 31.53 11.69 1.18
CA ILE A 159 30.68 10.60 0.65
C ILE A 159 31.31 9.23 0.94
N LYS A 160 32.63 9.07 0.77
CA LYS A 160 33.36 7.83 1.14
C LYS A 160 33.19 7.47 2.62
N LYS A 161 33.14 8.47 3.51
CA LYS A 161 32.94 8.25 4.96
C LYS A 161 31.47 7.95 5.29
N LEU A 162 30.50 8.65 4.69
CA LEU A 162 29.07 8.36 4.86
C LEU A 162 28.72 6.93 4.48
N HIS A 163 29.08 6.51 3.26
CA HIS A 163 28.74 5.18 2.74
C HIS A 163 29.30 4.07 3.64
N LYS A 164 30.58 4.16 4.06
CA LYS A 164 31.19 3.20 4.99
C LYS A 164 30.51 3.11 6.36
N LEU A 165 30.07 4.25 6.91
CA LEU A 165 29.35 4.27 8.19
C LEU A 165 28.00 3.57 8.04
N TYR A 166 27.26 3.90 6.97
CA TYR A 166 25.98 3.28 6.65
C TYR A 166 26.10 1.77 6.44
N GLU A 167 27.04 1.29 5.61
CA GLU A 167 27.32 -0.15 5.44
C GLU A 167 27.58 -0.85 6.79
N SER A 168 28.34 -0.21 7.68
CA SER A 168 28.71 -0.78 8.99
C SER A 168 27.56 -0.84 10.01
N TRP A 169 26.59 0.07 9.90
CA TRP A 169 25.47 0.17 10.85
C TRP A 169 24.23 -0.60 10.41
N GLU A 170 24.06 -0.83 9.11
CA GLU A 170 22.91 -1.51 8.52
C GLU A 170 22.68 -2.89 9.16
N HIS A 171 23.76 -3.64 9.35
CA HIS A 171 23.74 -4.99 9.91
C HIS A 171 24.01 -5.05 11.42
N ASN A 172 24.19 -3.91 12.10
CA ASN A 172 24.51 -3.86 13.53
C ASN A 172 23.22 -3.87 14.39
N PRO A 173 22.92 -4.92 15.19
CA PRO A 173 21.67 -5.00 15.94
C PRO A 173 21.52 -3.95 17.05
N ASN A 174 22.60 -3.27 17.43
CA ASN A 174 22.57 -2.19 18.43
C ASN A 174 22.18 -0.83 17.82
N VAL A 175 22.04 -0.74 16.50
CA VAL A 175 21.59 0.48 15.81
C VAL A 175 20.18 0.24 15.31
N GLY A 176 19.18 0.86 15.94
CA GLY A 176 17.80 0.88 15.45
C GLY A 176 17.64 1.84 14.27
N PHE A 177 18.21 3.05 14.35
CA PHE A 177 18.08 4.08 13.32
C PHE A 177 19.28 5.04 13.22
N VAL A 178 19.34 5.77 12.12
CA VAL A 178 20.39 6.77 11.83
C VAL A 178 19.78 8.16 11.72
N VAL A 179 20.46 9.17 12.26
CA VAL A 179 20.10 10.60 12.19
C VAL A 179 21.19 11.34 11.41
N MET A 180 20.83 12.15 10.42
CA MET A 180 21.76 12.99 9.67
C MET A 180 21.42 14.48 9.83
N LYS A 181 22.43 15.31 10.09
CA LYS A 181 22.32 16.77 10.14
C LYS A 181 23.59 17.44 9.62
N GLY A 182 23.56 18.74 9.34
CA GLY A 182 24.76 19.53 8.99
C GLY A 182 25.30 20.34 10.17
N ASN A 183 26.61 20.59 10.20
CA ASN A 183 27.21 21.54 11.14
C ASN A 183 26.99 22.99 10.66
N GLY A 184 26.68 23.91 11.57
CA GLY A 184 26.42 25.32 11.27
C GLY A 184 25.06 25.59 10.62
N ASN A 185 25.04 26.49 9.63
CA ASN A 185 23.80 27.08 9.06
C ASN A 185 23.32 26.40 7.75
N ALA A 186 23.84 25.22 7.43
CA ALA A 186 23.45 24.45 6.25
C ALA A 186 23.33 22.98 6.62
N PHE A 187 22.35 22.28 6.05
CA PHE A 187 22.40 20.83 6.00
C PHE A 187 23.48 20.42 4.99
N SER A 188 23.30 20.79 3.72
CA SER A 188 24.32 20.71 2.67
C SER A 188 23.91 21.57 1.46
N ALA A 189 24.86 22.36 0.95
CA ALA A 189 24.68 23.21 -0.23
C ALA A 189 24.94 22.50 -1.59
N GLY A 190 25.00 21.17 -1.62
CA GLY A 190 25.17 20.38 -2.84
C GLY A 190 26.59 19.87 -3.05
N GLY A 191 26.96 19.54 -4.29
CA GLY A 191 28.29 19.06 -4.63
C GLY A 191 29.37 20.16 -4.60
N ASP A 192 30.62 19.79 -4.32
CA ASP A 192 31.76 20.70 -4.36
C ASP A 192 32.22 21.00 -5.80
N LEU A 193 31.40 21.77 -6.54
CA LEU A 193 31.58 22.02 -7.98
C LEU A 193 32.92 22.69 -8.33
N ILE A 194 33.48 23.50 -7.42
CA ILE A 194 34.79 24.13 -7.62
C ILE A 194 35.90 23.07 -7.57
N ALA A 195 35.86 22.14 -6.61
CA ALA A 195 36.81 21.03 -6.54
C ALA A 195 36.66 20.06 -7.74
N MET A 196 35.43 19.79 -8.19
CA MET A 196 35.18 19.00 -9.40
C MET A 196 35.80 19.65 -10.65
N LEU A 197 35.65 20.96 -10.83
CA LEU A 197 36.22 21.68 -11.96
C LEU A 197 37.75 21.78 -11.87
N ASP A 198 38.32 21.99 -10.69
CA ASP A 198 39.78 21.95 -10.47
C ASP A 198 40.38 20.57 -10.82
N HIS A 199 39.70 19.47 -10.46
CA HIS A 199 40.09 18.13 -10.89
C HIS A 199 40.09 18.00 -12.42
N ILE A 200 39.02 18.43 -13.10
CA ILE A 200 38.92 18.30 -14.56
C ILE A 200 39.98 19.16 -15.26
N ASN A 201 40.19 20.40 -14.82
CA ASN A 201 41.23 21.29 -15.36
C ASN A 201 42.66 20.73 -15.18
N LYS A 202 42.87 19.87 -14.18
CA LYS A 202 44.11 19.13 -13.95
C LYS A 202 44.20 17.78 -14.69
N GLY A 203 43.23 17.48 -15.56
CA GLY A 203 43.14 16.23 -16.33
C GLY A 203 42.60 15.03 -15.54
N ASN A 204 42.17 15.22 -14.28
CA ASN A 204 41.64 14.17 -13.42
C ASN A 204 40.11 14.03 -13.57
N ILE A 205 39.65 13.75 -14.78
CA ILE A 205 38.22 13.54 -15.06
C ILE A 205 37.65 12.36 -14.24
N ASP A 206 38.41 11.26 -14.10
CA ASP A 206 37.96 10.07 -13.39
C ASP A 206 37.76 10.30 -11.88
N GLY A 207 38.54 11.19 -11.26
CA GLY A 207 38.29 11.64 -9.89
C GLY A 207 36.98 12.41 -9.73
N THR A 208 36.51 13.08 -10.78
CA THR A 208 35.19 13.72 -10.83
C THR A 208 34.07 12.72 -11.15
N LYS A 209 34.32 11.69 -11.97
CA LYS A 209 33.37 10.57 -12.12
C LYS A 209 33.18 9.80 -10.81
N GLU A 210 34.26 9.55 -10.06
CA GLU A 210 34.22 8.80 -8.81
C GLU A 210 33.29 9.43 -7.78
N ILE A 211 33.23 10.77 -7.68
CA ILE A 211 32.34 11.43 -6.72
C ILE A 211 30.86 11.21 -7.07
N PHE A 212 30.46 11.33 -8.35
CA PHE A 212 29.09 11.07 -8.77
C PHE A 212 28.72 9.59 -8.61
N TRP A 213 29.57 8.67 -9.07
CA TRP A 213 29.37 7.22 -8.90
C TRP A 213 29.16 6.83 -7.43
N ARG A 214 29.97 7.39 -6.51
CA ARG A 214 29.81 7.16 -5.07
C ARG A 214 28.59 7.84 -4.48
N ALA A 215 28.29 9.08 -4.89
CA ALA A 215 27.13 9.80 -4.41
C ALA A 215 25.86 9.04 -4.76
N TYR A 216 25.72 8.56 -6.00
CA TYR A 216 24.52 7.87 -6.44
C TYR A 216 24.37 6.50 -5.80
N LYS A 217 25.46 5.73 -5.64
CA LYS A 217 25.42 4.49 -4.85
C LYS A 217 24.98 4.75 -3.41
N PHE A 218 25.46 5.83 -2.79
CA PHE A 218 25.04 6.22 -1.44
C PHE A 218 23.57 6.70 -1.38
N ILE A 219 23.10 7.42 -2.39
CA ILE A 219 21.70 7.87 -2.50
C ILE A 219 20.76 6.66 -2.67
N TYR A 220 21.13 5.69 -3.51
CA TYR A 220 20.41 4.44 -3.64
C TYR A 220 20.44 3.63 -2.34
N HIS A 221 21.59 3.51 -1.69
CA HIS A 221 21.73 2.83 -0.40
C HIS A 221 20.92 3.51 0.71
N LEU A 222 20.81 4.84 0.73
CA LEU A 222 19.96 5.59 1.67
C LEU A 222 18.46 5.29 1.46
N HIS A 223 18.05 5.07 0.21
CA HIS A 223 16.67 4.78 -0.18
C HIS A 223 16.27 3.31 0.09
N THR A 224 17.19 2.37 -0.15
CA THR A 224 17.00 0.94 0.13
C THR A 224 17.49 0.51 1.51
N TYR A 225 17.90 1.46 2.36
CA TYR A 225 18.52 1.19 3.66
C TYR A 225 17.58 0.39 4.56
N LEU A 226 18.09 -0.68 5.18
CA LEU A 226 17.26 -1.58 5.99
C LEU A 226 16.74 -0.96 7.30
N LYS A 227 17.06 0.31 7.60
CA LYS A 227 16.76 0.98 8.87
C LYS A 227 16.21 2.40 8.68
N PRO A 228 15.42 2.91 9.64
CA PRO A 228 14.96 4.29 9.60
C PRO A 228 16.11 5.31 9.52
N ASN A 229 15.94 6.27 8.63
CA ASN A 229 16.85 7.41 8.43
C ASN A 229 16.11 8.72 8.73
N VAL A 230 16.64 9.55 9.64
CA VAL A 230 16.07 10.85 10.02
C VAL A 230 17.01 11.99 9.60
N ALA A 231 16.65 12.74 8.56
CA ALA A 231 17.37 13.93 8.14
C ALA A 231 16.79 15.19 8.82
N ILE A 232 17.60 15.89 9.62
CA ILE A 232 17.26 17.20 10.20
C ILE A 232 17.82 18.28 9.26
N LEU A 233 16.95 18.94 8.50
CA LEU A 233 17.33 19.87 7.43
C LEU A 233 17.65 21.27 7.98
N ASN A 234 18.68 21.38 8.82
CA ASN A 234 18.98 22.55 9.66
C ASN A 234 19.48 23.83 8.93
N GLY A 235 19.14 24.02 7.66
CA GLY A 235 19.46 25.21 6.89
C GLY A 235 19.33 25.00 5.38
N ILE A 236 20.32 25.47 4.63
CA ILE A 236 20.43 25.24 3.18
C ILE A 236 20.50 23.74 2.89
N THR A 237 19.63 23.27 1.98
CA THR A 237 19.54 21.89 1.47
C THR A 237 19.41 21.96 -0.05
N MET A 238 20.50 21.92 -0.80
CA MET A 238 20.48 22.14 -2.26
C MET A 238 21.15 21.01 -3.04
N GLY A 239 20.62 20.69 -4.22
CA GLY A 239 21.17 19.70 -5.15
C GLY A 239 21.46 18.35 -4.50
N GLY A 240 22.72 17.93 -4.50
CA GLY A 240 23.18 16.72 -3.80
C GLY A 240 22.82 16.67 -2.30
N GLY A 241 22.63 17.82 -1.62
CA GLY A 241 22.08 17.90 -0.27
C GLY A 241 20.63 17.43 -0.18
N GLY A 242 19.83 17.68 -1.21
CA GLY A 242 18.53 17.03 -1.41
C GLY A 242 18.68 15.54 -1.67
N GLY A 243 19.63 15.14 -2.52
CA GLY A 243 19.90 13.73 -2.81
C GLY A 243 20.26 12.88 -1.58
N VAL A 244 21.10 13.39 -0.67
CA VAL A 244 21.48 12.68 0.56
C VAL A 244 20.49 12.85 1.74
N SER A 245 19.27 13.32 1.47
CA SER A 245 18.25 13.51 2.53
C SER A 245 16.82 13.15 2.11
N ILE A 246 16.41 13.49 0.88
CA ILE A 246 15.04 13.27 0.42
C ILE A 246 14.69 11.78 0.34
N PRO A 247 15.54 10.89 -0.19
CA PRO A 247 15.25 9.45 -0.26
C PRO A 247 15.33 8.69 1.08
N GLY A 248 15.63 9.34 2.20
CA GLY A 248 15.62 8.68 3.53
C GLY A 248 14.22 8.29 4.01
N THR A 249 14.07 7.97 5.30
CA THR A 249 12.74 7.60 5.87
C THR A 249 11.97 8.84 6.33
N PHE A 250 12.63 9.73 7.07
CA PHE A 250 12.08 10.94 7.66
C PHE A 250 12.93 12.16 7.29
N ARG A 251 12.24 13.23 6.95
CA ARG A 251 12.78 14.56 6.63
C ARG A 251 12.11 15.57 7.55
N ILE A 252 12.89 16.18 8.44
CA ILE A 252 12.43 17.22 9.37
C ILE A 252 12.89 18.56 8.80
N ALA A 253 11.97 19.28 8.19
CA ALA A 253 12.20 20.67 7.81
C ALA A 253 11.98 21.59 9.02
N ILE A 254 12.66 22.72 9.02
CA ILE A 254 12.55 23.77 10.03
C ILE A 254 12.33 25.14 9.37
N ASP A 255 11.95 26.13 10.17
CA ASP A 255 11.81 27.54 9.76
C ASP A 255 13.06 28.12 9.04
N LYS A 256 14.26 27.61 9.36
CA LYS A 256 15.52 27.95 8.67
C LYS A 256 15.80 27.13 7.40
N THR A 257 15.03 26.08 7.09
CA THR A 257 15.29 25.24 5.92
C THR A 257 15.07 26.02 4.63
N THR A 258 16.01 25.90 3.69
CA THR A 258 15.87 26.45 2.33
C THR A 258 16.27 25.38 1.33
N PHE A 259 15.29 24.88 0.57
CA PHE A 259 15.49 23.85 -0.44
C PHE A 259 15.48 24.43 -1.86
N ALA A 260 16.37 23.94 -2.73
CA ALA A 260 16.34 24.21 -4.18
C ALA A 260 17.19 23.21 -4.97
N THR A 261 16.87 23.08 -6.26
CA THR A 261 17.67 22.38 -7.27
C THR A 261 18.22 23.40 -8.29
N PRO A 262 19.36 24.06 -8.00
CA PRO A 262 19.94 25.11 -8.84
C PRO A 262 20.73 24.64 -10.07
N GLU A 263 20.80 23.34 -10.31
CA GLU A 263 21.71 22.70 -11.28
C GLU A 263 21.49 23.20 -12.71
N THR A 264 20.23 23.29 -13.13
CA THR A 264 19.84 23.78 -14.45
C THR A 264 20.35 25.18 -14.73
N LEU A 265 20.54 26.03 -13.71
CA LEU A 265 21.04 27.39 -13.89
C LEU A 265 22.57 27.51 -13.94
N VAL A 266 23.32 26.45 -13.59
CA VAL A 266 24.78 26.38 -13.71
C VAL A 266 25.23 25.55 -14.93
N GLY A 267 24.34 25.32 -15.90
CA GLY A 267 24.68 24.54 -17.09
C GLY A 267 24.67 23.03 -16.91
N PHE A 268 24.03 22.55 -15.84
CA PHE A 268 23.92 21.14 -15.51
C PHE A 268 22.47 20.66 -15.66
N HIS A 269 22.19 19.42 -15.26
CA HIS A 269 20.83 18.87 -15.19
C HIS A 269 20.46 18.60 -13.72
N THR A 270 19.17 18.45 -13.40
CA THR A 270 18.73 18.16 -12.02
C THR A 270 19.26 16.81 -11.54
N ASP A 271 20.05 16.85 -10.48
CA ASP A 271 20.94 15.78 -10.02
C ASP A 271 20.52 15.14 -8.69
N GLY A 272 21.10 13.98 -8.35
CA GLY A 272 20.97 13.34 -7.04
C GLY A 272 19.58 12.77 -6.75
N GLY A 273 18.94 12.16 -7.76
CA GLY A 273 17.58 11.63 -7.68
C GLY A 273 16.49 12.69 -7.87
N ALA A 274 16.85 13.93 -8.23
CA ALA A 274 15.89 15.01 -8.42
C ALA A 274 14.85 14.69 -9.51
N SER A 275 15.22 13.96 -10.56
CA SER A 275 14.24 13.51 -11.56
C SER A 275 13.23 12.49 -11.01
N TYR A 276 13.56 11.76 -9.93
CA TYR A 276 12.61 10.90 -9.23
C TYR A 276 11.70 11.70 -8.29
N TYR A 277 12.25 12.52 -7.37
CA TYR A 277 11.42 13.14 -6.33
C TYR A 277 10.71 14.41 -6.79
N LEU A 278 11.28 15.23 -7.70
CA LEU A 278 10.57 16.41 -8.22
C LEU A 278 9.41 16.00 -9.14
N SER A 279 9.56 14.93 -9.91
CA SER A 279 8.51 14.45 -10.83
C SER A 279 7.26 13.91 -10.13
N ARG A 280 7.37 13.59 -8.84
CA ARG A 280 6.28 13.15 -7.95
C ARG A 280 5.63 14.30 -7.18
N LEU A 281 6.12 15.53 -7.36
CA LEU A 281 5.54 16.72 -6.74
C LEU A 281 4.19 17.11 -7.36
N PRO A 282 3.41 17.93 -6.65
CA PRO A 282 2.08 18.38 -7.06
C PRO A 282 2.03 18.89 -8.51
N ARG A 283 1.31 18.15 -9.36
CA ARG A 283 0.96 18.51 -10.75
C ARG A 283 2.17 18.91 -11.63
N ASN A 284 2.53 20.20 -11.66
CA ASN A 284 3.68 20.74 -12.40
C ASN A 284 4.67 21.56 -11.54
N LEU A 285 4.57 21.46 -10.22
CA LEU A 285 5.53 22.10 -9.30
C LEU A 285 6.95 21.55 -9.51
N GLY A 286 7.09 20.27 -9.84
CA GLY A 286 8.36 19.63 -10.16
C GLY A 286 9.10 20.30 -11.30
N GLU A 287 8.44 20.46 -12.46
CA GLU A 287 8.99 21.16 -13.62
C GLU A 287 9.32 22.63 -13.30
N TYR A 288 8.47 23.32 -12.52
CA TYR A 288 8.74 24.69 -12.10
C TYR A 288 10.02 24.81 -11.27
N LEU A 289 10.18 23.98 -10.23
CA LEU A 289 11.34 24.01 -9.34
C LEU A 289 12.62 23.65 -10.09
N ALA A 290 12.57 22.60 -10.92
CA ALA A 290 13.67 22.14 -11.74
C ALA A 290 14.17 23.23 -12.72
N LEU A 291 13.27 23.81 -13.52
CA LEU A 291 13.65 24.76 -14.57
C LEU A 291 14.02 26.15 -14.05
N THR A 292 13.44 26.58 -12.91
CA THR A 292 13.60 27.96 -12.41
C THR A 292 14.54 28.09 -11.22
N ALA A 293 14.99 26.97 -10.64
CA ALA A 293 15.72 26.89 -9.38
C ALA A 293 15.05 27.69 -8.24
N ASN A 294 13.72 27.76 -8.22
CA ASN A 294 13.03 28.49 -7.17
C ASN A 294 13.23 27.79 -5.82
N ARG A 295 13.32 28.59 -4.76
CA ARG A 295 13.52 28.09 -3.40
C ARG A 295 12.17 27.76 -2.76
N LEU A 296 12.17 26.71 -1.95
CA LEU A 296 11.12 26.42 -0.99
C LEU A 296 11.65 26.65 0.42
N ASN A 297 10.85 27.26 1.29
CA ASN A 297 11.12 27.28 2.73
C ASN A 297 10.66 25.95 3.39
N GLY A 298 10.96 25.74 4.68
CA GLY A 298 10.59 24.49 5.37
C GLY A 298 9.09 24.20 5.47
N VAL A 299 8.26 25.25 5.55
CA VAL A 299 6.78 25.17 5.53
C VAL A 299 6.33 24.64 4.17
N GLU A 300 6.84 25.21 3.09
CA GLU A 300 6.55 24.81 1.71
C GLU A 300 7.09 23.41 1.39
N MET A 301 8.21 22.96 1.99
CA MET A 301 8.66 21.57 1.85
C MET A 301 7.69 20.56 2.48
N LYS A 302 7.15 20.84 3.67
CA LYS A 302 6.19 19.93 4.34
C LYS A 302 4.84 19.96 3.63
N ALA A 303 4.32 21.14 3.28
CA ALA A 303 3.16 21.25 2.39
C ALA A 303 3.42 20.58 1.03
N CYS A 304 4.67 20.62 0.56
CA CYS A 304 5.29 19.94 -0.56
C CYS A 304 5.17 18.41 -0.65
N GLY A 305 5.14 17.73 0.50
CA GLY A 305 5.52 16.32 0.61
C GLY A 305 7.05 16.07 0.55
N LEU A 306 7.88 17.09 0.28
CA LEU A 306 9.34 17.02 0.35
C LEU A 306 9.88 16.94 1.78
N ALA A 307 9.08 17.26 2.79
CA ALA A 307 9.41 17.02 4.19
C ALA A 307 8.28 16.26 4.88
N THR A 308 8.63 15.24 5.68
CA THR A 308 7.65 14.47 6.47
C THR A 308 7.17 15.23 7.69
N HIS A 309 8.02 16.06 8.30
CA HIS A 309 7.74 16.79 9.52
C HIS A 309 8.22 18.24 9.35
N TYR A 310 7.58 19.17 10.04
CA TYR A 310 7.99 20.57 10.11
C TYR A 310 8.04 21.00 11.58
N SER A 311 9.11 21.68 12.00
CA SER A 311 9.24 22.15 13.39
C SER A 311 10.04 23.45 13.47
N ARG A 312 9.72 24.35 14.39
CA ARG A 312 10.52 25.58 14.62
C ARG A 312 11.93 25.23 15.10
N HIS A 313 12.95 26.02 14.71
CA HIS A 313 14.34 25.76 15.14
C HIS A 313 14.53 25.67 16.67
N THR A 314 13.63 26.29 17.45
CA THR A 314 13.61 26.22 18.92
C THR A 314 13.46 24.78 19.43
N ASN A 315 12.76 23.93 18.69
CA ASN A 315 12.47 22.54 19.06
C ASN A 315 13.59 21.57 18.64
N VAL A 316 14.52 21.97 17.76
CA VAL A 316 15.55 21.07 17.22
C VAL A 316 16.39 20.43 18.32
N ARG A 317 16.75 21.16 19.38
CA ARG A 317 17.46 20.58 20.53
C ARG A 317 16.64 19.51 21.26
N LEU A 318 15.32 19.70 21.37
CA LEU A 318 14.42 18.74 22.00
C LEU A 318 14.24 17.49 21.13
N ILE A 319 14.17 17.66 19.81
CA ILE A 319 14.13 16.56 18.83
C ILE A 319 15.45 15.78 18.88
N GLU A 320 16.60 16.45 18.90
CA GLU A 320 17.90 15.80 19.01
C GLU A 320 18.04 15.00 20.30
N GLU A 321 17.75 15.60 21.47
CA GLU A 321 17.79 14.88 22.75
C GLU A 321 16.78 13.72 22.82
N HIS A 322 15.59 13.88 22.22
CA HIS A 322 14.63 12.79 22.09
C HIS A 322 15.18 11.62 21.26
N LEU A 323 15.74 11.90 20.07
CA LEU A 323 16.30 10.89 19.17
C LEU A 323 17.61 10.26 19.69
N LYS A 324 18.33 10.88 20.62
CA LYS A 324 19.45 10.25 21.33
C LYS A 324 18.99 9.19 22.32
N ASN A 325 17.88 9.46 23.01
CA ASN A 325 17.35 8.60 24.08
C ASN A 325 16.28 7.60 23.62
N LEU A 326 15.74 7.76 22.40
CA LEU A 326 14.78 6.85 21.80
C LEU A 326 15.41 5.48 21.50
N VAL A 327 14.72 4.42 21.92
CA VAL A 327 15.03 3.03 21.57
C VAL A 327 13.89 2.52 20.69
N ALA A 328 14.12 2.46 19.38
CA ALA A 328 13.16 2.01 18.38
C ALA A 328 13.89 1.70 17.06
N ASP A 329 13.50 0.60 16.41
CA ASP A 329 13.91 0.22 15.05
C ASP A 329 12.73 0.31 14.05
N ASP A 330 11.49 0.22 14.52
CA ASP A 330 10.27 0.45 13.73
C ASP A 330 10.15 1.93 13.29
N PRO A 331 10.07 2.21 11.96
CA PRO A 331 9.74 3.53 11.44
C PRO A 331 8.49 4.15 12.07
N TYR A 332 7.43 3.39 12.32
CA TYR A 332 6.16 3.91 12.84
C TYR A 332 6.31 4.51 14.24
N VAL A 333 7.04 3.83 15.13
CA VAL A 333 7.33 4.34 16.48
C VAL A 333 8.13 5.65 16.40
N ILE A 334 9.15 5.70 15.55
CA ILE A 334 9.98 6.90 15.35
C ILE A 334 9.13 8.05 14.81
N GLY A 335 8.34 7.82 13.75
CA GLY A 335 7.46 8.82 13.15
C GLY A 335 6.43 9.37 14.14
N THR A 336 5.67 8.50 14.82
CA THR A 336 4.70 8.91 15.85
C THR A 336 5.37 9.70 16.98
N SER A 337 6.62 9.35 17.36
CA SER A 337 7.36 10.09 18.37
C SER A 337 7.82 11.49 17.92
N LEU A 338 8.04 11.67 16.61
CA LEU A 338 8.41 12.96 16.00
C LEU A 338 7.21 13.92 15.87
N GLU A 339 5.99 13.41 15.66
CA GLU A 339 4.79 14.25 15.53
C GLU A 339 4.49 15.10 16.78
N LYS A 340 4.96 14.69 17.97
CA LYS A 340 4.93 15.51 19.20
C LYS A 340 5.64 16.87 19.04
N TYR A 341 6.62 16.94 18.13
CA TYR A 341 7.41 18.13 17.84
C TYR A 341 7.01 18.81 16.53
N SER A 342 6.01 18.28 15.81
CA SER A 342 5.49 18.90 14.57
C SER A 342 4.71 20.17 14.89
N ASP A 343 5.05 21.26 14.19
CA ASP A 343 4.26 22.49 14.16
C ASP A 343 3.25 22.44 13.00
N PHE A 344 2.06 23.03 13.19
CA PHE A 344 1.11 23.23 12.10
C PHE A 344 1.68 24.17 11.02
N VAL A 345 1.36 23.85 9.77
CA VAL A 345 1.91 24.48 8.56
C VAL A 345 0.92 25.53 8.06
N HIS A 346 1.33 26.80 8.05
CA HIS A 346 0.58 27.90 7.45
C HIS A 346 1.40 28.50 6.31
N LEU A 347 0.85 28.48 5.10
CA LEU A 347 1.52 29.02 3.91
C LEU A 347 1.46 30.54 3.90
N ASP A 348 2.60 31.19 3.67
CA ASP A 348 2.67 32.63 3.43
C ASP A 348 1.89 33.00 2.17
N ASN A 349 1.24 34.17 2.15
CA ASN A 349 0.51 34.67 0.97
C ASN A 349 1.36 34.69 -0.32
N ASN A 350 2.67 34.84 -0.19
CA ASN A 350 3.62 34.87 -1.31
C ASN A 350 4.17 33.48 -1.72
N SER A 351 3.74 32.40 -1.05
CA SER A 351 4.16 31.04 -1.35
C SER A 351 3.86 30.65 -2.80
N VAL A 352 4.75 29.88 -3.42
CA VAL A 352 4.50 29.31 -4.76
C VAL A 352 3.31 28.35 -4.75
N LEU A 353 3.00 27.72 -3.62
CA LEU A 353 1.87 26.80 -3.49
C LEU A 353 0.51 27.52 -3.58
N ASN A 354 0.46 28.82 -3.26
CA ASN A 354 -0.71 29.67 -3.51
C ASN A 354 -0.80 30.17 -4.96
N ARG A 355 0.16 29.80 -5.83
CA ARG A 355 0.21 30.14 -7.26
C ARG A 355 0.09 28.91 -8.17
N MET A 356 -0.36 27.77 -7.62
CA MET A 356 -0.41 26.50 -8.35
C MET A 356 -1.26 26.55 -9.62
N GLU A 357 -2.36 27.29 -9.67
CA GLU A 357 -3.13 27.48 -10.91
C GLU A 357 -2.23 28.01 -12.06
N MET A 358 -1.48 29.08 -11.81
CA MET A 358 -0.58 29.69 -12.79
C MET A 358 0.61 28.79 -13.12
N VAL A 359 1.19 28.10 -12.13
CA VAL A 359 2.25 27.09 -12.33
C VAL A 359 1.76 25.98 -13.26
N ASN A 360 0.61 25.38 -12.97
CA ASN A 360 0.03 24.31 -13.78
C ASN A 360 -0.26 24.77 -15.21
N LYS A 361 -0.89 25.95 -15.35
CA LYS A 361 -1.23 26.54 -16.65
C LYS A 361 0.00 26.80 -17.53
N CYS A 362 1.12 27.19 -16.93
CA CYS A 362 2.33 27.54 -17.66
C CYS A 362 3.30 26.37 -17.87
N PHE A 363 3.45 25.46 -16.89
CA PHE A 363 4.47 24.40 -16.91
C PHE A 363 3.94 23.03 -17.39
N SER A 364 2.66 22.93 -17.77
CA SER A 364 2.06 21.72 -18.35
C SER A 364 2.42 21.45 -19.82
N HIS A 365 2.96 22.42 -20.56
CA HIS A 365 3.24 22.30 -22.00
C HIS A 365 4.44 21.41 -22.32
N ASP A 366 4.41 20.72 -23.48
CA ASP A 366 5.37 19.69 -23.85
C ASP A 366 6.81 20.19 -24.04
N THR A 367 7.01 21.45 -24.45
CA THR A 367 8.35 22.03 -24.68
C THR A 367 8.64 23.28 -23.83
N VAL A 368 9.92 23.58 -23.63
CA VAL A 368 10.40 24.78 -22.92
C VAL A 368 9.93 26.06 -23.62
N GLU A 369 9.92 26.06 -24.96
CA GLU A 369 9.40 27.14 -25.78
C GLU A 369 7.92 27.41 -25.46
N GLN A 370 7.07 26.38 -25.45
CA GLN A 370 5.65 26.53 -25.13
C GLN A 370 5.41 27.00 -23.69
N ILE A 371 6.25 26.58 -22.73
CA ILE A 371 6.21 27.07 -21.35
C ILE A 371 6.51 28.58 -21.30
N ILE A 372 7.54 29.04 -22.03
CA ILE A 372 7.88 30.47 -22.14
C ILE A 372 6.76 31.24 -22.84
N ASP A 373 6.26 30.76 -23.99
CA ASP A 373 5.15 31.39 -24.73
C ASP A 373 3.86 31.47 -23.90
N SER A 374 3.63 30.51 -23.00
CA SER A 374 2.52 30.53 -22.04
C SER A 374 2.73 31.60 -20.97
N LEU A 375 3.92 31.65 -20.37
CA LEU A 375 4.28 32.67 -19.38
C LEU A 375 4.25 34.09 -19.96
N GLU A 376 4.70 34.30 -21.21
CA GLU A 376 4.68 35.62 -21.88
C GLU A 376 3.26 36.12 -22.09
N ARG A 377 2.35 35.24 -22.56
CA ARG A 377 0.93 35.57 -22.71
C ARG A 377 0.28 35.89 -21.39
N GLU A 378 0.55 35.12 -20.33
CA GLU A 378 -0.02 35.38 -19.01
C GLU A 378 0.56 36.64 -18.36
N ALA A 379 1.87 36.91 -18.51
CA ALA A 379 2.50 38.15 -18.04
C ALA A 379 1.88 39.38 -18.72
N ALA A 380 1.70 39.36 -20.05
CA ALA A 380 1.07 40.44 -20.79
C ALA A 380 -0.43 40.61 -20.45
N ARG A 381 -1.14 39.51 -20.18
CA ARG A 381 -2.57 39.52 -19.84
C ARG A 381 -2.85 40.02 -18.42
N THR A 382 -2.05 39.57 -17.45
CA THR A 382 -2.33 39.77 -16.00
C THR A 382 -1.49 40.86 -15.36
N HIS A 383 -0.37 41.23 -15.98
CA HIS A 383 0.66 42.09 -15.39
C HIS A 383 1.27 41.53 -14.09
N ASP A 384 1.18 40.21 -13.85
CA ASP A 384 1.72 39.57 -12.63
C ASP A 384 3.26 39.54 -12.62
N GLU A 385 3.86 40.14 -11.60
CA GLU A 385 5.31 40.20 -11.38
C GLU A 385 5.97 38.81 -11.23
N TRP A 386 5.24 37.80 -10.74
CA TRP A 386 5.72 36.42 -10.67
C TRP A 386 5.95 35.83 -12.06
N CYS A 387 5.07 36.13 -13.03
CA CYS A 387 5.25 35.69 -14.41
C CYS A 387 6.49 36.37 -15.04
N PHE A 388 6.64 37.69 -14.87
CA PHE A 388 7.82 38.43 -15.37
C PHE A 388 9.14 37.95 -14.73
N SER A 389 9.17 37.74 -13.42
CA SER A 389 10.37 37.26 -12.73
C SER A 389 10.71 35.81 -13.10
N THR A 390 9.71 34.95 -13.31
CA THR A 390 9.89 33.57 -13.79
C THR A 390 10.42 33.55 -15.23
N LEU A 391 9.85 34.35 -16.14
CA LEU A 391 10.35 34.54 -17.50
C LEU A 391 11.81 35.00 -17.52
N LYS A 392 12.17 35.97 -16.67
CA LYS A 392 13.54 36.47 -16.57
C LYS A 392 14.51 35.34 -16.18
N LYS A 393 14.15 34.49 -15.22
CA LYS A 393 14.96 33.31 -14.84
C LYS A 393 15.15 32.34 -16.02
N LEU A 394 14.06 31.95 -16.68
CA LEU A 394 14.12 31.00 -17.81
C LEU A 394 14.92 31.56 -18.99
N LYS A 395 14.75 32.84 -19.34
CA LYS A 395 15.52 33.49 -20.42
C LYS A 395 17.00 33.70 -20.12
N GLN A 396 17.42 33.60 -18.85
CA GLN A 396 18.81 33.68 -18.41
C GLN A 396 19.46 32.30 -18.18
N ALA A 397 18.69 31.22 -18.26
CA ALA A 397 19.16 29.86 -18.06
C ALA A 397 19.78 29.27 -19.36
N PRO A 398 20.67 28.27 -19.25
CA PRO A 398 21.25 27.59 -20.40
C PRO A 398 20.18 26.85 -21.20
N PRO A 399 20.00 27.17 -22.50
CA PRO A 399 18.91 26.61 -23.31
C PRO A 399 18.89 25.08 -23.40
N LEU A 400 20.06 24.45 -23.50
CA LEU A 400 20.20 23.00 -23.56
C LEU A 400 19.85 22.35 -22.21
N SER A 401 20.37 22.88 -21.11
CA SER A 401 20.06 22.44 -19.75
C SER A 401 18.57 22.49 -19.45
N LEU A 402 17.84 23.52 -19.90
CA LEU A 402 16.37 23.59 -19.75
C LEU A 402 15.67 22.41 -20.43
N LYS A 403 16.01 22.11 -21.69
CA LYS A 403 15.37 21.00 -22.45
C LYS A 403 15.71 19.63 -21.86
N VAL A 404 16.99 19.40 -21.53
CA VAL A 404 17.47 18.17 -20.88
C VAL A 404 16.79 17.97 -19.52
N THR A 405 16.67 19.03 -18.72
CA THR A 405 15.99 18.99 -17.42
C THR A 405 14.51 18.65 -17.58
N LEU A 406 13.77 19.35 -18.45
CA LEU A 406 12.33 19.13 -18.66
C LEU A 406 12.03 17.68 -19.05
N ARG A 407 12.86 17.12 -19.94
CA ARG A 407 12.77 15.70 -20.34
C ARG A 407 13.04 14.76 -19.17
N SER A 408 14.13 14.99 -18.42
CA SER A 408 14.52 14.12 -17.30
C SER A 408 13.45 14.05 -16.20
N ILE A 409 12.89 15.20 -15.79
CA ILE A 409 11.78 15.24 -14.82
C ILE A 409 10.57 14.46 -15.35
N ARG A 410 10.22 14.59 -16.63
CA ARG A 410 9.03 13.95 -17.20
C ARG A 410 9.18 12.44 -17.38
N GLU A 411 10.32 11.96 -17.85
CA GLU A 411 10.63 10.53 -17.88
C GLU A 411 10.71 9.94 -16.46
N GLY A 412 11.23 10.69 -15.49
CA GLY A 412 11.30 10.29 -14.07
C GLY A 412 9.95 10.04 -13.40
N ARG A 413 8.85 10.57 -13.96
CA ARG A 413 7.46 10.27 -13.52
C ARG A 413 7.12 8.78 -13.64
N PHE A 414 7.78 8.05 -14.54
CA PHE A 414 7.47 6.67 -14.91
C PHE A 414 8.58 5.67 -14.54
N GLN A 415 9.56 6.09 -13.74
CA GLN A 415 10.74 5.30 -13.37
C GLN A 415 10.91 5.22 -11.85
N THR A 416 11.48 4.10 -11.38
CA THR A 416 11.96 3.90 -10.01
C THR A 416 13.23 4.72 -9.74
N LEU A 417 13.68 4.82 -8.49
CA LEU A 417 14.82 5.69 -8.15
C LEU A 417 16.13 5.19 -8.79
N ASP A 418 16.36 3.87 -8.82
CA ASP A 418 17.50 3.24 -9.47
C ASP A 418 17.58 3.60 -10.96
N LEU A 419 16.48 3.48 -11.71
CA LEU A 419 16.41 3.84 -13.12
C LEU A 419 16.66 5.35 -13.34
N CYS A 420 16.13 6.20 -12.46
CA CYS A 420 16.40 7.64 -12.48
C CYS A 420 17.89 7.94 -12.22
N LEU A 421 18.52 7.30 -11.22
CA LEU A 421 19.95 7.49 -10.90
C LEU A 421 20.86 6.97 -12.03
N ILE A 422 20.53 5.84 -12.64
CA ILE A 422 21.26 5.31 -13.81
C ILE A 422 21.18 6.30 -14.98
N ARG A 423 19.99 6.85 -15.28
CA ARG A 423 19.85 7.88 -16.32
C ARG A 423 20.60 9.16 -15.96
N GLU A 424 20.42 9.66 -14.74
CA GLU A 424 21.11 10.86 -14.26
C GLU A 424 22.65 10.67 -14.32
N TYR A 425 23.17 9.43 -14.25
CA TYR A 425 24.61 9.17 -14.29
C TYR A 425 25.13 9.34 -15.72
N ARG A 426 24.41 8.79 -16.71
CA ARG A 426 24.66 9.06 -18.14
C ARG A 426 24.66 10.56 -18.41
N MET A 427 23.60 11.24 -18.00
CA MET A 427 23.43 12.69 -18.20
C MET A 427 24.57 13.49 -17.55
N THR A 428 24.97 13.11 -16.33
CA THR A 428 26.10 13.72 -15.61
C THR A 428 27.42 13.51 -16.35
N LEU A 429 27.73 12.29 -16.79
CA LEU A 429 28.96 12.02 -17.53
C LEU A 429 29.01 12.79 -18.85
N GLN A 430 27.88 12.86 -19.56
CA GLN A 430 27.74 13.66 -20.78
C GLN A 430 27.94 15.16 -20.51
N ALA A 431 27.35 15.69 -19.43
CA ALA A 431 27.50 17.09 -19.02
C ALA A 431 28.95 17.47 -18.66
N ILE A 432 29.63 16.65 -17.84
CA ILE A 432 31.02 16.93 -17.46
C ILE A 432 32.03 16.63 -18.59
N SER A 433 31.65 15.89 -19.63
CA SER A 433 32.56 15.61 -20.75
C SER A 433 32.94 16.84 -21.59
N GLY A 434 32.10 17.87 -21.60
CA GLY A 434 32.23 19.04 -22.50
C GLY A 434 31.94 18.73 -23.98
N GLN A 435 31.65 17.49 -24.37
CA GLN A 435 31.55 17.09 -25.79
C GLN A 435 30.25 17.54 -26.47
N ILE A 436 29.17 17.72 -25.71
CA ILE A 436 27.89 18.22 -26.23
C ILE A 436 27.82 19.75 -26.07
N SER A 437 28.23 20.24 -24.90
CA SER A 437 28.22 21.65 -24.53
C SER A 437 29.21 21.91 -23.38
N ASN A 438 29.72 23.14 -23.31
CA ASN A 438 30.54 23.64 -22.19
C ASN A 438 29.70 24.40 -21.14
N ASP A 439 28.36 24.35 -21.21
CA ASP A 439 27.47 25.11 -20.32
C ASP A 439 27.78 24.86 -18.83
N PHE A 440 28.09 23.63 -18.43
CA PHE A 440 28.47 23.31 -17.04
C PHE A 440 29.71 24.11 -16.58
N TYR A 441 30.75 24.11 -17.40
CA TYR A 441 32.00 24.83 -17.13
C TYR A 441 31.77 26.34 -17.06
N GLU A 442 31.03 26.87 -18.02
CA GLU A 442 30.72 28.30 -18.12
C GLU A 442 29.80 28.77 -16.99
N GLY A 443 28.83 27.95 -16.58
CA GLY A 443 27.93 28.24 -15.48
C GLY A 443 28.62 28.24 -14.13
N VAL A 444 29.52 27.28 -13.87
CA VAL A 444 30.37 27.26 -12.67
C VAL A 444 31.34 28.44 -12.68
N ARG A 445 31.97 28.76 -13.81
CA ARG A 445 32.82 29.95 -13.98
C ARG A 445 32.07 31.23 -13.61
N ALA A 446 30.98 31.53 -14.32
CA ALA A 446 30.23 32.78 -14.20
C ALA A 446 29.60 32.99 -12.82
N ARG A 447 29.22 31.91 -12.10
CA ARG A 447 28.45 31.99 -10.85
C ARG A 447 29.26 31.70 -9.59
N MET A 448 30.36 30.95 -9.67
CA MET A 448 31.10 30.49 -8.49
C MET A 448 32.55 30.97 -8.46
N ILE A 449 33.23 31.03 -9.62
CA ILE A 449 34.63 31.46 -9.72
C ILE A 449 34.68 32.98 -9.91
N ASP A 450 34.31 33.46 -11.09
CA ASP A 450 34.44 34.86 -11.51
C ASP A 450 33.33 35.74 -10.91
N LYS A 451 32.15 35.14 -10.67
CA LYS A 451 30.96 35.78 -10.08
C LYS A 451 30.52 37.03 -10.85
N ASP A 452 30.70 37.02 -12.18
CA ASP A 452 30.23 38.06 -13.09
C ASP A 452 28.72 37.97 -13.37
N PHE A 453 28.11 36.80 -13.10
CA PHE A 453 26.73 36.46 -13.44
C PHE A 453 26.38 36.69 -14.93
N ALA A 454 27.38 36.61 -15.81
CA ALA A 454 27.28 36.85 -17.25
C ALA A 454 27.73 35.64 -18.08
N PRO A 455 27.07 34.46 -17.93
CA PRO A 455 27.44 33.25 -18.65
C PRO A 455 27.16 33.32 -20.15
N LYS A 456 28.04 32.72 -20.95
CA LYS A 456 27.98 32.61 -22.41
C LYS A 456 27.57 31.20 -22.84
N TRP A 457 26.29 30.91 -22.72
CA TRP A 457 25.73 29.59 -23.04
C TRP A 457 25.99 29.16 -24.49
N ASN A 458 26.22 27.87 -24.68
CA ASN A 458 26.43 27.22 -25.98
C ASN A 458 25.61 25.92 -26.03
N PRO A 459 24.48 25.86 -26.76
CA PRO A 459 23.97 26.89 -27.68
C PRO A 459 23.40 28.13 -26.98
N PRO A 460 23.50 29.33 -27.59
CA PRO A 460 23.08 30.60 -26.98
C PRO A 460 21.56 30.82 -26.99
N SER A 461 20.78 30.04 -27.74
CA SER A 461 19.31 30.14 -27.77
C SER A 461 18.61 28.79 -27.85
N LEU A 462 17.34 28.73 -27.43
CA LEU A 462 16.51 27.51 -27.48
C LEU A 462 16.33 26.96 -28.90
N LYS A 463 16.33 27.84 -29.91
CA LYS A 463 16.20 27.48 -31.33
C LYS A 463 17.44 26.77 -31.88
N GLU A 464 18.60 26.99 -31.27
CA GLU A 464 19.87 26.37 -31.65
C GLU A 464 20.12 25.04 -30.93
N VAL A 465 19.30 24.70 -29.92
CA VAL A 465 19.31 23.36 -29.32
C VAL A 465 18.63 22.37 -30.27
N SER A 466 19.42 21.54 -30.96
CA SER A 466 18.91 20.44 -31.76
C SER A 466 18.41 19.29 -30.89
N GLN A 467 17.50 18.46 -31.42
CA GLN A 467 17.02 17.27 -30.73
C GLN A 467 18.17 16.27 -30.47
N ASP A 468 19.13 16.14 -31.39
CA ASP A 468 20.35 15.34 -31.22
C ASP A 468 21.17 15.76 -29.97
N MET A 469 21.33 17.07 -29.73
CA MET A 469 22.02 17.54 -28.52
C MET A 469 21.31 17.07 -27.25
N VAL A 470 19.97 17.06 -27.25
CA VAL A 470 19.18 16.56 -26.12
C VAL A 470 19.30 15.04 -26.01
N ASP A 471 19.12 14.30 -27.11
CA ASP A 471 19.16 12.83 -27.13
C ASP A 471 20.52 12.27 -26.68
N ARG A 472 21.63 12.96 -27.01
CA ARG A 472 22.98 12.56 -26.58
C ARG A 472 23.18 12.57 -25.05
N TYR A 473 22.42 13.35 -24.28
CA TYR A 473 22.45 13.27 -22.80
C TYR A 473 21.82 11.97 -22.25
N PHE A 474 20.93 11.33 -23.00
CA PHE A 474 20.17 10.15 -22.59
C PHE A 474 20.69 8.86 -23.26
N SER A 475 21.58 9.01 -24.24
CA SER A 475 22.21 7.90 -24.95
C SER A 475 23.06 7.04 -24.00
N PRO A 476 23.13 5.72 -24.21
CA PRO A 476 24.02 4.84 -23.45
C PRO A 476 25.48 5.29 -23.50
N LEU A 477 26.22 4.99 -22.43
CA LEU A 477 27.66 5.24 -22.38
C LEU A 477 28.43 4.31 -23.34
N SER A 478 29.66 4.67 -23.68
CA SER A 478 30.51 3.85 -24.55
C SER A 478 30.92 2.55 -23.85
N ALA A 479 31.33 1.54 -24.63
CA ALA A 479 31.76 0.25 -24.06
C ALA A 479 32.99 0.35 -23.14
N GLN A 480 33.71 1.48 -23.14
CA GLN A 480 34.84 1.77 -22.26
C GLN A 480 34.42 2.50 -20.97
N GLU A 481 33.20 3.04 -20.90
CA GLU A 481 32.69 3.83 -19.79
C GLU A 481 31.52 3.08 -19.13
N PRO A 482 31.72 2.44 -17.96
CA PRO A 482 30.70 1.58 -17.38
C PRO A 482 29.49 2.40 -16.91
N GLU A 483 28.32 1.84 -17.18
CA GLU A 483 27.04 2.27 -16.62
C GLU A 483 27.06 2.20 -15.08
N LEU A 484 26.13 2.94 -14.44
CA LEU A 484 25.98 2.90 -12.99
C LEU A 484 25.46 1.52 -12.54
N ASP A 485 26.39 0.65 -12.17
CA ASP A 485 26.10 -0.60 -11.48
C ASP A 485 25.49 -0.30 -10.09
N LEU A 486 24.18 -0.51 -9.93
CA LEU A 486 23.53 -0.51 -8.61
C LEU A 486 23.32 -1.97 -8.18
N PRO A 487 23.55 -2.32 -6.90
CA PRO A 487 23.39 -3.69 -6.44
C PRO A 487 21.96 -4.16 -6.67
N ASN A 488 21.82 -5.28 -7.38
CA ASN A 488 20.54 -5.97 -7.56
C ASN A 488 20.05 -6.52 -6.21
N TYR A 489 19.37 -5.69 -5.42
CA TYR A 489 18.50 -6.12 -4.32
C TYR A 489 17.19 -6.73 -4.85
N LEU A 490 17.31 -7.56 -5.90
CA LEU A 490 16.27 -8.51 -6.26
C LEU A 490 16.07 -9.43 -5.05
N ILE A 491 14.83 -9.52 -4.57
CA ILE A 491 14.29 -10.36 -3.46
C ILE A 491 14.03 -9.61 -2.13
N ALA A 492 14.56 -8.40 -1.89
CA ALA A 492 14.23 -7.63 -0.68
C ALA A 492 13.54 -6.28 -1.00
N TRP A 493 12.27 -6.16 -0.58
CA TRP A 493 11.47 -4.92 -0.60
C TRP A 493 11.12 -4.34 -1.99
N GLN A 494 10.10 -4.90 -2.65
CA GLN A 494 9.38 -4.11 -3.66
C GLN A 494 8.69 -2.91 -3.00
N GLU A 495 8.90 -1.74 -3.61
CA GLU A 495 8.49 -0.42 -3.14
C GLU A 495 6.98 -0.20 -3.33
N ASP A 496 6.29 0.19 -2.25
CA ASP A 496 4.99 0.90 -2.28
C ASP A 496 4.64 1.45 -0.88
N SER A 497 5.66 1.76 -0.09
CA SER A 497 5.53 2.00 1.37
C SER A 497 5.97 3.40 1.80
N PHE A 498 6.07 4.34 0.85
CA PHE A 498 6.32 5.76 1.12
C PHE A 498 5.14 6.60 0.65
N ALA A 499 4.42 7.19 1.61
CA ALA A 499 3.29 8.08 1.36
C ALA A 499 3.77 9.44 0.82
N PHE A 500 4.07 9.51 -0.49
CA PHE A 500 4.02 10.79 -1.20
C PHE A 500 2.56 11.22 -1.33
N VAL A 501 2.14 12.08 -0.40
CA VAL A 501 0.83 12.76 -0.47
C VAL A 501 0.77 13.55 -1.77
N LYS A 502 -0.15 13.17 -2.68
CA LYS A 502 -0.52 14.02 -3.81
C LYS A 502 -1.13 15.32 -3.27
N ILE A 503 -0.43 16.45 -3.34
CA ILE A 503 -1.11 17.72 -3.15
C ILE A 503 -1.82 18.08 -4.45
N ILE A 504 -3.10 18.40 -4.30
CA ILE A 504 -3.93 18.99 -5.32
C ILE A 504 -4.41 20.34 -4.79
N ASP A 505 -4.60 21.26 -5.74
CA ASP A 505 -5.01 22.64 -5.60
C ASP A 505 -6.16 22.86 -4.60
N PHE A 506 -5.92 23.60 -3.51
CA PHE A 506 -6.93 23.94 -2.51
C PHE A 506 -7.86 25.09 -2.93
N SER A 507 -7.56 25.82 -4.01
CA SER A 507 -8.31 27.03 -4.40
C SER A 507 -9.51 26.76 -5.33
N SER A 508 -9.76 25.51 -5.73
CA SER A 508 -10.83 25.15 -6.67
C SER A 508 -11.93 24.24 -6.11
N MET A 509 -12.00 24.01 -4.79
CA MET A 509 -12.96 23.08 -4.16
C MET A 509 -14.05 23.83 -3.40
N ASN A 510 -15.27 23.85 -3.95
CA ASN A 510 -16.41 24.61 -3.42
C ASN A 510 -17.53 23.74 -2.82
N SER A 511 -17.34 22.42 -2.70
CA SER A 511 -18.35 21.50 -2.15
C SER A 511 -17.81 20.61 -1.02
N SER A 512 -18.70 20.24 -0.10
CA SER A 512 -18.37 19.35 1.03
C SER A 512 -18.07 17.91 0.59
N GLU A 513 -18.69 17.44 -0.51
CA GLU A 513 -18.42 16.11 -1.07
C GLU A 513 -16.98 16.00 -1.63
N GLU A 514 -16.47 17.05 -2.29
CA GLU A 514 -15.09 17.07 -2.80
C GLU A 514 -14.05 17.02 -1.68
N GLN A 515 -14.35 17.61 -0.51
CA GLN A 515 -13.48 17.57 0.67
C GLN A 515 -13.44 16.17 1.32
N GLU A 516 -14.57 15.46 1.39
CA GLU A 516 -14.61 14.06 1.84
C GLU A 516 -13.87 13.13 0.86
N VAL A 517 -14.04 13.32 -0.46
CA VAL A 517 -13.34 12.56 -1.49
C VAL A 517 -11.82 12.82 -1.45
N PHE A 518 -11.39 14.05 -1.14
CA PHE A 518 -9.97 14.39 -0.97
C PHE A 518 -9.36 13.79 0.30
N ALA A 519 -10.07 13.82 1.43
CA ALA A 519 -9.64 13.14 2.66
C ALA A 519 -9.42 11.63 2.42
N ALA A 520 -10.29 10.99 1.63
CA ALA A 520 -10.16 9.61 1.19
C ALA A 520 -9.03 9.34 0.19
N ALA A 521 -8.47 10.36 -0.46
CA ALA A 521 -7.41 10.24 -1.48
C ALA A 521 -5.99 10.53 -0.92
N VAL A 522 -5.89 11.30 0.17
CA VAL A 522 -4.66 11.54 0.93
C VAL A 522 -4.46 10.52 2.05
N ALA A 523 -5.55 9.87 2.48
CA ALA A 523 -5.55 8.75 3.40
C ALA A 523 -4.52 7.65 3.03
N VAL A 524 -3.77 7.17 4.02
CA VAL A 524 -2.99 5.94 3.89
C VAL A 524 -3.97 4.80 3.62
N ALA A 525 -3.81 4.12 2.47
CA ALA A 525 -4.76 3.12 1.97
C ALA A 525 -5.01 1.93 2.91
N VAL A 526 -4.12 1.72 3.88
CA VAL A 526 -4.27 0.77 4.98
C VAL A 526 -3.78 1.43 6.28
N LEU A 527 -4.71 1.75 7.19
CA LEU A 527 -4.36 2.19 8.55
C LEU A 527 -4.03 0.97 9.42
N VAL A 528 -3.26 1.20 10.48
CA VAL A 528 -2.91 0.18 11.47
C VAL A 528 -3.21 0.73 12.86
N GLU A 529 -3.93 -0.04 13.67
CA GLU A 529 -4.11 0.22 15.10
C GLU A 529 -3.41 -0.90 15.89
N GLY A 530 -2.50 -0.55 16.79
CA GLY A 530 -1.77 -1.49 17.64
C GLY A 530 -2.26 -1.43 19.09
N ASN A 531 -2.72 -2.56 19.62
CA ASN A 531 -3.13 -2.69 21.02
C ASN A 531 -2.28 -3.78 21.71
N ALA A 532 -2.61 -4.13 22.96
CA ALA A 532 -1.77 -5.01 23.79
C ALA A 532 -1.44 -6.36 23.12
N SER A 533 -2.44 -7.03 22.52
CA SER A 533 -2.26 -8.34 21.84
C SER A 533 -2.86 -8.38 20.44
N SER A 534 -3.79 -7.49 20.09
CA SER A 534 -4.36 -7.39 18.74
C SER A 534 -3.53 -6.46 17.83
N ARG A 535 -3.46 -6.76 16.52
CA ARG A 535 -3.14 -5.76 15.48
C ARG A 535 -4.33 -5.59 14.54
N THR A 536 -4.82 -4.36 14.37
CA THR A 536 -5.97 -4.08 13.50
C THR A 536 -5.51 -3.41 12.20
N VAL A 537 -5.95 -3.96 11.08
CA VAL A 537 -5.87 -3.41 9.73
C VAL A 537 -7.19 -2.72 9.40
N VAL A 538 -7.13 -1.47 8.97
CA VAL A 538 -8.28 -0.75 8.41
C VAL A 538 -8.05 -0.45 6.94
N LEU A 539 -8.81 -1.11 6.06
CA LEU A 539 -8.83 -0.81 4.62
C LEU A 539 -9.44 0.59 4.43
N ASN A 540 -8.70 1.47 3.78
CA ASN A 540 -8.97 2.91 3.84
C ASN A 540 -8.83 3.58 2.46
N ARG A 541 -9.66 3.13 1.53
CA ARG A 541 -9.96 3.81 0.24
C ARG A 541 -11.49 4.00 0.10
N PRO A 542 -12.17 4.68 1.06
CA PRO A 542 -13.64 4.66 1.14
C PRO A 542 -14.34 5.26 -0.09
N SER A 543 -13.71 6.21 -0.79
CA SER A 543 -14.21 6.81 -2.04
C SER A 543 -14.35 5.82 -3.21
N VAL A 544 -13.64 4.69 -3.16
CA VAL A 544 -13.76 3.57 -4.11
C VAL A 544 -14.13 2.26 -3.40
N LEU A 545 -14.89 2.37 -2.30
CA LEU A 545 -15.43 1.24 -1.54
C LEU A 545 -14.34 0.23 -1.10
N ASN A 546 -13.17 0.74 -0.72
CA ASN A 546 -12.02 -0.05 -0.26
C ASN A 546 -11.51 -1.09 -1.27
N ALA A 547 -11.66 -0.83 -2.57
CA ALA A 547 -11.17 -1.72 -3.62
C ALA A 547 -9.65 -1.99 -3.52
N LEU A 548 -9.24 -3.21 -3.86
CA LEU A 548 -7.86 -3.68 -3.75
C LEU A 548 -7.01 -3.20 -4.94
N ASN A 549 -5.90 -2.53 -4.68
CA ASN A 549 -4.88 -2.19 -5.67
C ASN A 549 -3.49 -2.66 -5.22
N THR A 550 -2.50 -2.63 -6.11
CA THR A 550 -1.15 -3.16 -5.82
C THR A 550 -0.50 -2.56 -4.56
N PRO A 551 -0.52 -1.23 -4.32
CA PRO A 551 0.05 -0.67 -3.08
C PRO A 551 -0.66 -1.14 -1.80
N LEU A 552 -1.99 -1.27 -1.83
CA LEU A 552 -2.77 -1.80 -0.71
C LEU A 552 -2.39 -3.26 -0.43
N MET A 553 -2.34 -4.12 -1.45
CA MET A 553 -1.96 -5.53 -1.29
C MET A 553 -0.50 -5.69 -0.82
N ASN A 554 0.42 -4.86 -1.33
CA ASN A 554 1.81 -4.83 -0.92
C ASN A 554 1.96 -4.49 0.57
N ARG A 555 1.10 -3.60 1.08
CA ARG A 555 1.08 -3.23 2.50
C ARG A 555 0.42 -4.30 3.38
N LEU A 556 -0.65 -4.95 2.91
CA LEU A 556 -1.30 -6.06 3.64
C LEU A 556 -0.34 -7.23 3.84
N HIS A 557 0.33 -7.70 2.79
CA HIS A 557 1.35 -8.76 2.86
C HIS A 557 2.41 -8.47 3.91
N LYS A 558 3.11 -7.33 3.78
CA LYS A 558 4.18 -6.93 4.71
C LYS A 558 3.72 -6.89 6.16
N LEU A 559 2.51 -6.39 6.43
CA LEU A 559 1.96 -6.34 7.79
C LEU A 559 1.70 -7.74 8.34
N TYR A 560 0.95 -8.58 7.61
CA TYR A 560 0.64 -9.93 8.05
C TYR A 560 1.90 -10.79 8.24
N GLU A 561 2.85 -10.76 7.29
CA GLU A 561 4.14 -11.42 7.42
C GLU A 561 4.92 -10.93 8.65
N SER A 562 4.98 -9.63 8.91
CA SER A 562 5.67 -9.07 10.08
C SER A 562 5.03 -9.39 11.43
N TRP A 563 3.73 -9.72 11.43
CA TRP A 563 2.97 -10.02 12.64
C TRP A 563 2.87 -11.52 12.93
N GLU A 564 3.08 -12.38 11.93
CA GLU A 564 3.01 -13.84 12.08
C GLU A 564 4.03 -14.32 13.11
N ASP A 565 5.30 -13.90 12.98
CA ASP A 565 6.39 -14.27 13.90
C ASP A 565 6.49 -13.39 15.17
N ASN A 566 5.67 -12.35 15.32
CA ASN A 566 5.81 -11.39 16.43
C ASN A 566 5.14 -11.91 17.73
N PRO A 567 5.88 -12.16 18.83
CA PRO A 567 5.30 -12.70 20.07
C PRO A 567 4.37 -11.74 20.81
N ASP A 568 4.42 -10.43 20.52
CA ASP A 568 3.53 -9.41 21.10
C ASP A 568 2.21 -9.26 20.32
N VAL A 569 1.97 -10.13 19.34
CA VAL A 569 0.72 -10.21 18.56
C VAL A 569 0.09 -11.58 18.78
N GLY A 570 -1.02 -11.63 19.50
CA GLY A 570 -1.82 -12.84 19.69
C GLY A 570 -2.80 -13.08 18.54
N PHE A 571 -3.39 -12.02 17.97
CA PHE A 571 -4.33 -12.12 16.84
C PHE A 571 -4.39 -10.85 15.99
N VAL A 572 -4.99 -10.95 14.81
CA VAL A 572 -5.16 -9.85 13.85
C VAL A 572 -6.65 -9.58 13.58
N VAL A 573 -6.98 -8.33 13.28
CA VAL A 573 -8.34 -7.87 12.97
C VAL A 573 -8.32 -7.11 11.66
N MET A 574 -9.23 -7.39 10.72
CA MET A 574 -9.40 -6.63 9.48
C MET A 574 -10.79 -6.00 9.42
N LYS A 575 -10.84 -4.69 9.12
CA LYS A 575 -12.09 -3.94 8.90
C LYS A 575 -11.96 -2.95 7.75
N GLY A 576 -13.08 -2.48 7.23
CA GLY A 576 -13.12 -1.36 6.28
C GLY A 576 -13.40 -0.02 6.97
N ASN A 577 -12.95 1.07 6.34
CA ASN A 577 -13.43 2.43 6.65
C ASN A 577 -14.57 2.83 5.70
N GLY A 578 -15.59 3.53 6.22
CA GLY A 578 -16.70 4.04 5.42
C GLY A 578 -17.81 3.02 5.16
N LYS A 579 -18.38 3.02 3.95
CA LYS A 579 -19.61 2.29 3.58
C LYS A 579 -19.41 0.82 3.17
N ALA A 580 -18.17 0.32 3.23
CA ALA A 580 -17.81 -0.99 2.72
C ALA A 580 -16.65 -1.59 3.53
N PHE A 581 -16.67 -2.91 3.69
CA PHE A 581 -15.46 -3.64 4.05
C PHE A 581 -14.48 -3.60 2.87
N CYS A 582 -14.85 -4.20 1.74
CA CYS A 582 -14.10 -4.19 0.48
C CYS A 582 -14.98 -4.61 -0.71
N ALA A 583 -15.06 -3.79 -1.75
CA ALA A 583 -15.81 -4.07 -2.97
C ALA A 583 -15.08 -4.89 -4.05
N GLY A 584 -13.93 -5.51 -3.71
CA GLY A 584 -13.16 -6.36 -4.63
C GLY A 584 -11.96 -5.66 -5.26
N ALA A 585 -11.45 -6.20 -6.36
CA ALA A 585 -10.28 -5.64 -7.05
C ALA A 585 -10.57 -4.29 -7.73
N ASP A 586 -9.55 -3.45 -7.88
CA ASP A 586 -9.55 -2.22 -8.69
C ASP A 586 -9.50 -2.58 -10.20
N ILE A 587 -10.54 -3.27 -10.66
CA ILE A 587 -10.66 -3.87 -12.00
C ILE A 587 -10.56 -2.85 -13.15
N VAL A 588 -10.87 -1.57 -12.88
CA VAL A 588 -10.65 -0.47 -13.83
C VAL A 588 -9.15 -0.25 -14.05
N SER A 589 -8.36 -0.18 -12.98
CA SER A 589 -6.90 -0.10 -13.06
C SER A 589 -6.29 -1.33 -13.74
N VAL A 590 -6.82 -2.53 -13.46
CA VAL A 590 -6.39 -3.79 -14.12
C VAL A 590 -6.65 -3.75 -15.63
N ARG A 591 -7.88 -3.41 -16.06
CA ARG A 591 -8.23 -3.22 -17.48
C ARG A 591 -7.29 -2.22 -18.15
N ASP A 592 -7.00 -1.10 -17.49
CA ASP A 592 -6.14 -0.05 -18.05
C ASP A 592 -4.68 -0.49 -18.16
N MET A 593 -4.18 -1.38 -17.31
CA MET A 593 -2.88 -2.05 -17.50
C MET A 593 -2.87 -2.91 -18.76
N ILE A 594 -3.88 -3.77 -18.94
CA ILE A 594 -4.02 -4.62 -20.14
C ILE A 594 -4.09 -3.77 -21.42
N LYS A 595 -4.93 -2.71 -21.43
CA LYS A 595 -5.08 -1.80 -22.57
C LYS A 595 -3.80 -1.03 -22.92
N LYS A 596 -2.86 -0.88 -21.97
CA LYS A 596 -1.53 -0.28 -22.17
C LYS A 596 -0.44 -1.32 -22.47
N GLY A 597 -0.80 -2.60 -22.65
CA GLY A 597 0.14 -3.70 -22.91
C GLY A 597 0.84 -4.26 -21.67
N ASN A 598 0.54 -3.75 -20.46
CA ASN A 598 1.12 -4.25 -19.21
C ASN A 598 0.34 -5.46 -18.68
N ILE A 599 0.37 -6.55 -19.45
CA ILE A 599 -0.31 -7.81 -19.09
C ILE A 599 0.35 -8.41 -17.83
N GLU A 600 1.68 -8.43 -17.73
CA GLU A 600 2.36 -9.00 -16.56
C GLU A 600 2.06 -8.24 -15.26
N GLY A 601 1.95 -6.91 -15.29
CA GLY A 601 1.51 -6.13 -14.12
C GLY A 601 0.08 -6.49 -13.67
N SER A 602 -0.81 -6.84 -14.60
CA SER A 602 -2.15 -7.33 -14.26
C SER A 602 -2.13 -8.73 -13.65
N LYS A 603 -1.31 -9.66 -14.17
CA LYS A 603 -1.13 -11.00 -13.59
C LYS A 603 -0.50 -10.92 -12.20
N GLU A 604 0.51 -10.07 -12.01
CA GLU A 604 1.21 -9.89 -10.74
C GLU A 604 0.30 -9.32 -9.65
N PHE A 605 -0.64 -8.43 -9.99
CA PHE A 605 -1.67 -7.98 -9.07
C PHE A 605 -2.51 -9.16 -8.53
N PHE A 606 -3.01 -10.03 -9.42
CA PHE A 606 -3.79 -11.21 -8.98
C PHE A 606 -2.93 -12.24 -8.25
N ARG A 607 -1.67 -12.45 -8.66
CA ARG A 607 -0.71 -13.29 -7.92
C ARG A 607 -0.64 -12.85 -6.46
N ARG A 608 -0.51 -11.54 -6.21
CA ARG A 608 -0.49 -10.95 -4.87
C ARG A 608 -1.80 -11.13 -4.12
N VAL A 609 -2.95 -10.93 -4.76
CA VAL A 609 -4.26 -11.18 -4.10
C VAL A 609 -4.40 -12.64 -3.69
N TYR A 610 -4.01 -13.59 -4.53
CA TYR A 610 -4.24 -15.02 -4.26
C TYR A 610 -3.20 -15.58 -3.27
N SER A 611 -1.94 -15.13 -3.33
CA SER A 611 -0.96 -15.39 -2.27
C SER A 611 -1.41 -14.80 -0.92
N PHE A 612 -2.13 -13.68 -0.91
CA PHE A 612 -2.68 -13.12 0.34
C PHE A 612 -3.86 -13.94 0.87
N ALA A 613 -4.79 -14.36 0.00
CA ALA A 613 -5.88 -15.27 0.39
C ALA A 613 -5.35 -16.59 0.99
N TYR A 614 -4.25 -17.13 0.44
CA TYR A 614 -3.56 -18.28 1.01
C TYR A 614 -2.86 -17.97 2.35
N LEU A 615 -2.20 -16.81 2.48
CA LEU A 615 -1.61 -16.33 3.73
C LEU A 615 -2.65 -16.23 4.85
N VAL A 616 -3.81 -15.61 4.59
CA VAL A 616 -4.92 -15.50 5.56
C VAL A 616 -5.47 -16.88 5.96
N HIS A 617 -5.58 -17.81 5.02
CA HIS A 617 -6.05 -19.18 5.32
C HIS A 617 -5.08 -20.03 6.15
N THR A 618 -3.78 -19.78 5.98
CA THR A 618 -2.71 -20.54 6.61
C THR A 618 -1.99 -19.74 7.69
N TYR A 619 -2.63 -18.67 8.16
CA TYR A 619 -2.06 -17.76 9.14
C TYR A 619 -1.93 -18.44 10.49
N LEU A 620 -0.76 -18.33 11.13
CA LEU A 620 -0.48 -19.06 12.37
C LEU A 620 -1.22 -18.52 13.60
N LYS A 621 -2.06 -17.49 13.43
CA LYS A 621 -2.77 -16.76 14.50
C LYS A 621 -4.22 -16.50 14.08
N PRO A 622 -5.14 -16.28 15.04
CA PRO A 622 -6.52 -15.94 14.71
C PRO A 622 -6.62 -14.66 13.86
N ASP A 623 -7.36 -14.74 12.76
CA ASP A 623 -7.75 -13.60 11.93
C ASP A 623 -9.25 -13.30 12.10
N VAL A 624 -9.60 -12.04 12.38
CA VAL A 624 -10.97 -11.58 12.63
C VAL A 624 -11.37 -10.52 11.61
N ALA A 625 -12.22 -10.87 10.65
CA ALA A 625 -12.76 -9.93 9.66
C ALA A 625 -14.12 -9.35 10.09
N ILE A 626 -14.22 -8.01 10.19
CA ILE A 626 -15.47 -7.28 10.44
C ILE A 626 -16.03 -6.79 9.10
N LEU A 627 -17.08 -7.44 8.62
CA LEU A 627 -17.62 -7.29 7.26
C LEU A 627 -18.74 -6.23 7.16
N ASP A 628 -18.63 -5.11 7.89
CA ASP A 628 -19.66 -4.04 7.88
C ASP A 628 -19.74 -3.37 6.48
N GLY A 629 -20.88 -3.53 5.81
CA GLY A 629 -21.10 -3.02 4.45
C GLY A 629 -20.73 -3.99 3.31
N ILE A 630 -20.38 -3.42 2.15
CA ILE A 630 -20.11 -4.18 0.92
C ILE A 630 -18.85 -5.05 1.06
N THR A 631 -18.99 -6.36 0.77
CA THR A 631 -17.93 -7.38 0.79
C THR A 631 -18.01 -8.22 -0.49
N MET A 632 -17.30 -7.84 -1.56
CA MET A 632 -17.50 -8.47 -2.89
C MET A 632 -16.19 -8.95 -3.53
N GLY A 633 -16.28 -10.04 -4.29
CA GLY A 633 -15.17 -10.63 -5.08
C GLY A 633 -13.88 -10.79 -4.26
N GLY A 634 -12.78 -10.21 -4.71
CA GLY A 634 -11.51 -10.19 -3.97
C GLY A 634 -11.59 -9.69 -2.52
N GLY A 635 -12.61 -8.90 -2.15
CA GLY A 635 -12.88 -8.52 -0.76
C GLY A 635 -13.32 -9.72 0.10
N ALA A 636 -14.13 -10.61 -0.45
CA ALA A 636 -14.40 -11.92 0.16
C ALA A 636 -13.13 -12.79 0.15
N GLY A 637 -12.34 -12.77 -0.92
CA GLY A 637 -11.11 -13.55 -1.03
C GLY A 637 -10.06 -13.25 0.06
N ILE A 638 -9.97 -12.00 0.54
CA ILE A 638 -9.04 -11.61 1.62
C ILE A 638 -9.62 -11.73 3.04
N SER A 639 -10.83 -12.27 3.21
CA SER A 639 -11.52 -12.31 4.52
C SER A 639 -12.25 -13.62 4.83
N VAL A 640 -12.87 -14.25 3.83
CA VAL A 640 -13.56 -15.54 3.98
C VAL A 640 -12.62 -16.70 4.37
N PRO A 641 -11.34 -16.73 3.99
CA PRO A 641 -10.43 -17.77 4.45
C PRO A 641 -9.94 -17.63 5.91
N GLY A 642 -10.16 -16.47 6.56
CA GLY A 642 -9.69 -16.17 7.92
C GLY A 642 -10.52 -16.86 9.01
N THR A 643 -10.05 -16.86 10.25
CA THR A 643 -10.63 -17.64 11.37
C THR A 643 -12.08 -17.24 11.68
N PHE A 644 -12.31 -15.96 11.96
CA PHE A 644 -13.59 -15.40 12.36
C PHE A 644 -14.08 -14.34 11.38
N ARG A 645 -15.35 -14.42 11.03
CA ARG A 645 -16.01 -13.57 10.03
C ARG A 645 -17.29 -13.03 10.64
N ILE A 646 -17.30 -11.74 10.95
CA ILE A 646 -18.39 -11.05 11.64
C ILE A 646 -19.18 -10.28 10.59
N ALA A 647 -20.39 -10.74 10.29
CA ALA A 647 -21.33 -10.04 9.44
C ALA A 647 -22.23 -9.09 10.25
N THR A 648 -22.91 -8.19 9.55
CA THR A 648 -23.79 -7.16 10.12
C THR A 648 -25.06 -6.99 9.31
N ASP A 649 -26.02 -6.22 9.84
CA ASP A 649 -27.22 -5.78 9.14
C ASP A 649 -26.92 -5.00 7.84
N LYS A 650 -25.73 -4.38 7.74
CA LYS A 650 -25.27 -3.69 6.52
C LYS A 650 -24.49 -4.58 5.56
N THR A 651 -24.10 -5.80 5.94
CA THR A 651 -23.23 -6.63 5.11
C THR A 651 -23.93 -7.00 3.81
N VAL A 652 -23.24 -6.77 2.67
CA VAL A 652 -23.71 -7.20 1.35
C VAL A 652 -22.60 -7.98 0.67
N TYR A 653 -22.74 -9.31 0.70
CA TYR A 653 -21.81 -10.25 0.07
C TYR A 653 -22.25 -10.58 -1.36
N ALA A 654 -21.31 -10.65 -2.30
CA ALA A 654 -21.54 -11.21 -3.65
C ALA A 654 -20.24 -11.57 -4.38
N THR A 655 -20.33 -12.50 -5.33
CA THR A 655 -19.28 -12.86 -6.30
C THR A 655 -19.78 -12.57 -7.74
N PRO A 656 -19.79 -11.30 -8.19
CA PRO A 656 -20.39 -10.88 -9.46
C PRO A 656 -19.45 -10.97 -10.67
N GLU A 657 -18.38 -11.77 -10.62
CA GLU A 657 -17.29 -11.78 -11.60
C GLU A 657 -17.75 -12.18 -13.00
N THR A 658 -18.74 -13.08 -13.11
CA THR A 658 -19.33 -13.50 -14.39
C THR A 658 -19.99 -12.33 -15.15
N LEU A 659 -20.42 -11.29 -14.43
CA LEU A 659 -21.05 -10.09 -14.99
C LEU A 659 -20.01 -9.10 -15.56
N ILE A 660 -18.73 -9.25 -15.22
CA ILE A 660 -17.61 -8.45 -15.76
C ILE A 660 -16.69 -9.24 -16.71
N GLY A 661 -17.05 -10.47 -17.09
CA GLY A 661 -16.23 -11.30 -17.99
C GLY A 661 -15.04 -11.99 -17.31
N LEU A 662 -15.15 -12.28 -16.01
CA LEU A 662 -14.20 -13.07 -15.22
C LEU A 662 -14.94 -14.27 -14.58
N HIS A 663 -14.24 -15.14 -13.86
CA HIS A 663 -14.84 -16.17 -13.00
C HIS A 663 -14.74 -15.74 -11.52
N PRO A 664 -15.57 -16.24 -10.61
CA PRO A 664 -15.36 -16.08 -9.16
C PRO A 664 -13.97 -16.58 -8.78
N ASP A 665 -13.19 -15.73 -8.10
CA ASP A 665 -11.76 -15.90 -7.90
C ASP A 665 -11.33 -15.67 -6.44
N ALA A 666 -10.02 -15.59 -6.18
CA ALA A 666 -9.42 -15.40 -4.85
C ALA A 666 -9.93 -16.38 -3.78
N GLY A 667 -10.17 -17.64 -4.15
CA GLY A 667 -10.66 -18.71 -3.29
C GLY A 667 -12.18 -18.93 -3.36
N ALA A 668 -12.91 -18.21 -4.22
CA ALA A 668 -14.35 -18.39 -4.39
C ALA A 668 -14.74 -19.82 -4.76
N SER A 669 -13.99 -20.50 -5.65
CA SER A 669 -14.29 -21.90 -5.98
C SER A 669 -14.08 -22.86 -4.80
N PHE A 670 -13.32 -22.47 -3.78
CA PHE A 670 -13.20 -23.25 -2.54
C PHE A 670 -14.39 -23.00 -1.59
N HIS A 671 -14.73 -21.74 -1.28
CA HIS A 671 -15.77 -21.46 -0.29
C HIS A 671 -17.20 -21.62 -0.83
N LEU A 672 -17.49 -21.19 -2.06
CA LEU A 672 -18.81 -21.37 -2.68
C LEU A 672 -19.17 -22.87 -2.80
N SER A 673 -18.20 -23.70 -3.19
CA SER A 673 -18.40 -25.14 -3.40
C SER A 673 -18.70 -25.94 -2.11
N ARG A 674 -18.51 -25.31 -0.94
CA ARG A 674 -18.79 -25.86 0.39
C ARG A 674 -20.09 -25.37 1.00
N LEU A 675 -20.81 -24.47 0.32
CA LEU A 675 -22.13 -24.02 0.75
C LEU A 675 -23.18 -25.13 0.62
N PRO A 676 -24.31 -25.06 1.36
CA PRO A 676 -25.37 -26.04 1.29
C PRO A 676 -25.89 -26.26 -0.14
N GLY A 677 -26.08 -27.53 -0.51
CA GLY A 677 -26.64 -27.91 -1.81
C GLY A 677 -25.86 -27.33 -2.99
N TYR A 678 -26.58 -26.65 -3.89
CA TYR A 678 -26.05 -25.97 -5.07
C TYR A 678 -26.12 -24.43 -4.96
N LEU A 679 -26.15 -23.90 -3.73
CA LEU A 679 -26.13 -22.46 -3.47
C LEU A 679 -24.85 -21.79 -3.99
N GLY A 680 -23.71 -22.49 -3.95
CA GLY A 680 -22.44 -22.00 -4.48
C GLY A 680 -22.48 -21.72 -5.97
N GLU A 681 -23.00 -22.66 -6.75
CA GLU A 681 -23.23 -22.52 -8.18
C GLU A 681 -24.23 -21.39 -8.47
N TYR A 682 -25.32 -21.26 -7.70
CA TYR A 682 -26.24 -20.14 -7.83
C TYR A 682 -25.54 -18.79 -7.68
N LEU A 683 -24.85 -18.56 -6.55
CA LEU A 683 -24.20 -17.28 -6.23
C LEU A 683 -23.10 -16.94 -7.23
N GLY A 684 -22.22 -17.90 -7.53
CA GLY A 684 -21.09 -17.71 -8.44
C GLY A 684 -21.48 -17.49 -9.90
N LEU A 685 -22.61 -18.03 -10.36
CA LEU A 685 -23.09 -17.83 -11.74
C LEU A 685 -23.92 -16.55 -11.90
N THR A 686 -24.81 -16.26 -10.95
CA THR A 686 -25.75 -15.13 -11.04
C THR A 686 -25.17 -13.81 -10.54
N GLY A 687 -24.15 -13.84 -9.67
CA GLY A 687 -23.64 -12.67 -8.97
C GLY A 687 -24.62 -12.13 -7.91
N ASP A 688 -25.50 -13.00 -7.38
CA ASP A 688 -26.50 -12.62 -6.40
C ASP A 688 -25.90 -12.22 -5.05
N ARG A 689 -26.71 -11.48 -4.29
CA ARG A 689 -26.30 -10.89 -3.02
C ARG A 689 -26.86 -11.69 -1.86
N LEU A 690 -26.05 -11.88 -0.84
CA LEU A 690 -26.48 -12.29 0.50
C LEU A 690 -26.33 -11.12 1.47
N ASN A 691 -27.29 -10.97 2.38
CA ASN A 691 -27.16 -10.10 3.55
C ASN A 691 -26.39 -10.82 4.68
N GLY A 692 -26.07 -10.11 5.77
CA GLY A 692 -25.30 -10.70 6.88
C GLY A 692 -25.97 -11.88 7.60
N VAL A 693 -27.30 -11.89 7.70
CA VAL A 693 -28.07 -12.99 8.30
C VAL A 693 -28.01 -14.22 7.41
N GLU A 694 -28.12 -14.04 6.10
CA GLU A 694 -27.98 -15.11 5.12
C GLU A 694 -26.55 -15.67 5.09
N MET A 695 -25.52 -14.82 5.22
CA MET A 695 -24.13 -15.27 5.34
C MET A 695 -23.90 -16.15 6.58
N LEU A 696 -24.48 -15.80 7.73
CA LEU A 696 -24.41 -16.63 8.93
C LEU A 696 -25.13 -17.97 8.69
N ALA A 697 -26.36 -17.91 8.17
CA ALA A 697 -27.19 -19.09 7.97
C ALA A 697 -26.64 -20.08 6.93
N CYS A 698 -25.83 -19.64 5.96
CA CYS A 698 -25.13 -20.52 5.00
C CYS A 698 -23.68 -20.87 5.38
N GLY A 699 -23.15 -20.32 6.48
CA GLY A 699 -21.81 -20.60 7.01
C GLY A 699 -20.67 -19.76 6.41
N LEU A 700 -20.97 -18.75 5.59
CA LEU A 700 -19.97 -17.78 5.11
C LEU A 700 -19.48 -16.85 6.24
N ALA A 701 -20.38 -16.45 7.15
CA ALA A 701 -20.02 -15.75 8.38
C ALA A 701 -20.01 -16.72 9.58
N THR A 702 -19.12 -16.48 10.54
CA THR A 702 -19.12 -17.20 11.83
C THR A 702 -20.08 -16.58 12.84
N HIS A 703 -20.24 -15.25 12.79
CA HIS A 703 -20.94 -14.45 13.77
C HIS A 703 -21.72 -13.34 13.04
N TYR A 704 -22.80 -12.87 13.66
CA TYR A 704 -23.61 -11.75 13.18
C TYR A 704 -23.90 -10.80 14.34
N LEU A 705 -23.89 -9.50 14.09
CA LEU A 705 -24.31 -8.47 15.04
C LEU A 705 -24.85 -7.24 14.31
N HIS A 706 -25.78 -6.51 14.91
CA HIS A 706 -26.19 -5.22 14.36
C HIS A 706 -24.99 -4.26 14.35
N SER A 707 -24.86 -3.47 13.28
CA SER A 707 -23.71 -2.58 13.08
C SER A 707 -23.58 -1.48 14.13
N THR A 708 -24.62 -1.23 14.94
CA THR A 708 -24.56 -0.42 16.17
C THR A 708 -23.66 -1.02 17.26
N ASN A 709 -23.44 -2.34 17.24
CA ASN A 709 -22.59 -3.08 18.16
C ASN A 709 -21.13 -3.17 17.69
N VAL A 710 -20.79 -2.76 16.46
CA VAL A 710 -19.42 -2.77 15.92
C VAL A 710 -18.42 -2.00 16.81
N PRO A 711 -18.71 -0.79 17.31
CA PRO A 711 -17.78 -0.09 18.22
C PRO A 711 -17.54 -0.83 19.54
N HIS A 712 -18.54 -1.58 20.03
CA HIS A 712 -18.45 -2.34 21.27
C HIS A 712 -17.60 -3.61 21.11
N ILE A 713 -17.74 -4.33 19.99
CA ILE A 713 -16.88 -5.49 19.72
C ILE A 713 -15.45 -5.06 19.40
N GLU A 714 -15.25 -3.93 18.71
CA GLU A 714 -13.91 -3.38 18.47
C GLU A 714 -13.22 -3.03 19.79
N GLU A 715 -13.90 -2.34 20.71
CA GLU A 715 -13.35 -2.04 22.03
C GLU A 715 -13.10 -3.32 22.85
N CYS A 716 -13.96 -4.35 22.73
CA CYS A 716 -13.72 -5.65 23.35
C CYS A 716 -12.44 -6.30 22.81
N LEU A 717 -12.26 -6.38 21.49
CA LEU A 717 -11.09 -6.96 20.84
C LEU A 717 -9.80 -6.19 21.17
N LYS A 718 -9.84 -4.85 21.21
CA LYS A 718 -8.70 -4.01 21.59
C LYS A 718 -8.13 -4.32 22.98
N ASN A 719 -9.01 -4.68 23.91
CA ASN A 719 -8.67 -4.97 25.31
C ASN A 719 -8.38 -6.47 25.58
N LEU A 720 -8.56 -7.37 24.60
CA LEU A 720 -8.19 -8.77 24.77
C LEU A 720 -6.66 -8.96 24.76
N ILE A 721 -6.19 -9.81 25.67
CA ILE A 721 -4.81 -10.29 25.74
C ILE A 721 -4.87 -11.81 25.66
N THR A 722 -4.79 -12.35 24.44
CA THR A 722 -4.93 -13.78 24.14
C THR A 722 -4.38 -14.08 22.74
N ASP A 723 -3.85 -15.28 22.56
CA ASP A 723 -3.57 -15.95 21.28
C ASP A 723 -4.54 -17.13 21.04
N ASP A 724 -5.22 -17.61 22.09
CA ASP A 724 -6.24 -18.68 22.03
C ASP A 724 -7.50 -18.23 21.24
N PRO A 725 -7.85 -18.90 20.12
CA PRO A 725 -9.04 -18.61 19.34
C PRO A 725 -10.35 -18.73 20.14
N SER A 726 -10.43 -19.64 21.11
CA SER A 726 -11.66 -19.91 21.87
C SER A 726 -12.05 -18.77 22.81
N VAL A 727 -11.06 -18.01 23.29
CA VAL A 727 -11.27 -16.80 24.09
C VAL A 727 -11.81 -15.65 23.23
N ILE A 728 -11.36 -15.58 21.97
CA ILE A 728 -11.87 -14.64 20.97
C ILE A 728 -13.31 -15.01 20.62
N GLU A 729 -13.58 -16.26 20.25
CA GLU A 729 -14.92 -16.80 19.95
C GLU A 729 -15.92 -16.50 21.08
N THR A 730 -15.60 -16.90 22.31
CA THR A 730 -16.42 -16.62 23.52
C THR A 730 -16.64 -15.12 23.74
N SER A 731 -15.79 -14.25 23.20
CA SER A 731 -15.94 -12.79 23.28
C SER A 731 -16.78 -12.22 22.14
N LEU A 732 -16.75 -12.83 20.94
CA LEU A 732 -17.66 -12.50 19.84
C LEU A 732 -19.10 -12.94 20.14
N GLU A 733 -19.28 -14.14 20.72
CA GLU A 733 -20.60 -14.68 21.11
C GLU A 733 -21.41 -13.73 22.02
N LYS A 734 -20.74 -13.00 22.93
CA LYS A 734 -21.39 -12.06 23.88
C LYS A 734 -22.12 -10.91 23.20
N TYR A 735 -21.73 -10.55 21.98
CA TYR A 735 -22.31 -9.47 21.19
C TYR A 735 -23.03 -9.99 19.94
N SER A 736 -23.16 -11.31 19.80
CA SER A 736 -23.78 -11.91 18.62
C SER A 736 -25.30 -11.83 18.73
N ASP A 737 -25.91 -11.19 17.75
CA ASP A 737 -27.34 -11.12 17.59
C ASP A 737 -27.84 -12.37 16.83
N PHE A 738 -29.07 -12.80 17.11
CA PHE A 738 -29.70 -13.91 16.38
C PHE A 738 -30.89 -13.41 15.58
N ASP A 739 -30.75 -13.40 14.25
CA ASP A 739 -31.80 -13.11 13.27
C ASP A 739 -32.06 -14.33 12.38
N TYR A 740 -33.25 -14.40 11.78
CA TYR A 740 -33.62 -15.43 10.81
C TYR A 740 -33.67 -14.85 9.39
N PRO A 741 -33.22 -15.58 8.34
CA PRO A 741 -33.40 -15.15 6.96
C PRO A 741 -34.88 -14.92 6.63
N ASP A 742 -35.17 -13.83 5.91
CA ASP A 742 -36.53 -13.43 5.56
C ASP A 742 -37.22 -14.39 4.57
N ASP A 743 -38.53 -14.23 4.37
CA ASP A 743 -39.34 -15.11 3.51
C ASP A 743 -38.99 -15.02 2.01
N LYS A 744 -38.25 -14.00 1.58
CA LYS A 744 -37.78 -13.82 0.20
C LYS A 744 -36.36 -14.35 -0.01
N SER A 745 -35.61 -14.57 1.06
CA SER A 745 -34.25 -15.11 1.06
C SER A 745 -34.11 -16.36 0.17
N VAL A 746 -32.98 -16.45 -0.53
CA VAL A 746 -32.64 -17.65 -1.33
C VAL A 746 -32.55 -18.91 -0.46
N LEU A 747 -32.26 -18.78 0.84
CA LEU A 747 -32.19 -19.90 1.77
C LEU A 747 -33.57 -20.54 2.06
N LYS A 748 -34.68 -19.81 1.82
CA LYS A 748 -36.03 -20.39 1.83
C LYS A 748 -36.39 -21.13 0.53
N ARG A 749 -35.51 -21.04 -0.48
CA ARG A 749 -35.73 -21.53 -1.85
C ARG A 749 -34.77 -22.66 -2.23
N MET A 750 -34.08 -23.26 -1.25
CA MET A 750 -33.05 -24.29 -1.48
C MET A 750 -33.54 -25.47 -2.32
N GLU A 751 -34.79 -25.93 -2.17
CA GLU A 751 -35.34 -26.99 -3.03
C GLU A 751 -35.35 -26.59 -4.53
N MET A 752 -35.67 -25.33 -4.84
CA MET A 752 -35.66 -24.80 -6.21
C MET A 752 -34.22 -24.54 -6.71
N VAL A 753 -33.33 -24.08 -5.82
CA VAL A 753 -31.90 -23.92 -6.12
C VAL A 753 -31.30 -25.28 -6.47
N ASP A 754 -31.47 -26.29 -5.63
CA ASP A 754 -30.92 -27.62 -5.83
C ASP A 754 -31.52 -28.30 -7.07
N LYS A 755 -32.82 -28.12 -7.30
CA LYS A 755 -33.51 -28.63 -8.50
C LYS A 755 -32.94 -28.03 -9.80
N CYS A 756 -32.63 -26.73 -9.82
CA CYS A 756 -32.20 -26.05 -11.04
C CYS A 756 -30.68 -26.04 -11.25
N PHE A 757 -29.88 -25.88 -10.19
CA PHE A 757 -28.42 -25.70 -10.27
C PHE A 757 -27.62 -27.01 -10.10
N SER A 758 -28.29 -28.15 -9.86
CA SER A 758 -27.66 -29.48 -9.83
C SER A 758 -27.27 -30.02 -11.21
N HIS A 759 -27.84 -29.48 -12.29
CA HIS A 759 -27.55 -29.88 -13.67
C HIS A 759 -26.10 -29.63 -14.10
N ASP A 760 -25.55 -30.49 -14.97
CA ASP A 760 -24.12 -30.56 -15.24
C ASP A 760 -23.59 -29.45 -16.16
N THR A 761 -24.48 -28.83 -16.94
CA THR A 761 -24.14 -27.76 -17.88
C THR A 761 -24.95 -26.48 -17.65
N ILE A 762 -24.42 -25.33 -18.09
CA ILE A 762 -25.13 -24.03 -17.98
C ILE A 762 -26.43 -24.04 -18.79
N GLU A 763 -26.41 -24.70 -19.95
CA GLU A 763 -27.56 -24.92 -20.81
C GLU A 763 -28.69 -25.65 -20.08
N GLU A 764 -28.40 -26.78 -19.44
CA GLU A 764 -29.40 -27.52 -18.65
C GLU A 764 -29.91 -26.75 -17.42
N ILE A 765 -29.04 -25.97 -16.75
CA ILE A 765 -29.46 -25.09 -15.64
C ILE A 765 -30.45 -24.01 -16.13
N ILE A 766 -30.22 -23.44 -17.32
CA ILE A 766 -31.13 -22.47 -17.94
C ILE A 766 -32.45 -23.16 -18.33
N ASP A 767 -32.39 -24.32 -19.00
CA ASP A 767 -33.59 -25.07 -19.39
C ASP A 767 -34.44 -25.46 -18.17
N ALA A 768 -33.81 -25.88 -17.07
CA ALA A 768 -34.49 -26.17 -15.80
C ALA A 768 -35.17 -24.92 -15.22
N LEU A 769 -34.47 -23.78 -15.17
CA LEU A 769 -35.04 -22.51 -14.71
C LEU A 769 -36.19 -22.01 -15.60
N GLU A 770 -36.09 -22.15 -16.92
CA GLU A 770 -37.18 -21.79 -17.85
C GLU A 770 -38.39 -22.70 -17.66
N SER A 771 -38.15 -24.00 -17.50
CA SER A 771 -39.20 -24.98 -17.21
C SER A 771 -39.94 -24.69 -15.91
N GLU A 772 -39.22 -24.34 -14.85
CA GLU A 772 -39.83 -23.99 -13.55
C GLU A 772 -40.49 -22.62 -13.57
N ALA A 773 -39.89 -21.59 -14.19
CA ALA A 773 -40.53 -20.28 -14.38
C ALA A 773 -41.86 -20.39 -15.14
N ALA A 774 -41.96 -21.28 -16.14
CA ALA A 774 -43.18 -21.53 -16.88
C ALA A 774 -44.25 -22.29 -16.07
N LYS A 775 -43.85 -23.17 -15.14
CA LYS A 775 -44.78 -23.96 -14.29
C LYS A 775 -45.30 -23.20 -13.08
N THR A 776 -44.41 -22.47 -12.39
CA THR A 776 -44.70 -21.86 -11.08
C THR A 776 -45.01 -20.37 -11.15
N HIS A 777 -44.65 -19.72 -12.27
CA HIS A 777 -44.65 -18.27 -12.43
C HIS A 777 -43.80 -17.52 -11.37
N ASP A 778 -42.82 -18.18 -10.76
CA ASP A 778 -41.97 -17.57 -9.73
C ASP A 778 -41.06 -16.47 -10.33
N GLU A 779 -41.14 -15.27 -9.74
CA GLU A 779 -40.30 -14.13 -10.13
C GLU A 779 -38.81 -14.39 -9.86
N TRP A 780 -38.46 -15.26 -8.90
CA TRP A 780 -37.08 -15.63 -8.62
C TRP A 780 -36.42 -16.37 -9.78
N CYS A 781 -37.10 -17.34 -10.40
CA CYS A 781 -36.57 -18.06 -11.56
C CYS A 781 -36.33 -17.10 -12.74
N ASN A 782 -37.28 -16.19 -12.99
CA ASN A 782 -37.15 -15.15 -14.02
C ASN A 782 -35.98 -14.17 -13.73
N SER A 783 -35.78 -13.81 -12.47
CA SER A 783 -34.65 -12.99 -12.02
C SER A 783 -33.30 -13.70 -12.24
N ALA A 784 -33.19 -14.98 -11.87
CA ALA A 784 -32.00 -15.79 -12.09
C ALA A 784 -31.67 -15.93 -13.58
N LEU A 785 -32.67 -16.28 -14.42
CA LEU A 785 -32.54 -16.36 -15.88
C LEU A 785 -32.03 -15.07 -16.50
N LYS A 786 -32.57 -13.92 -16.06
CA LYS A 786 -32.14 -12.60 -16.55
C LYS A 786 -30.66 -12.32 -16.25
N LYS A 787 -30.16 -12.77 -15.10
CA LYS A 787 -28.75 -12.59 -14.70
C LYS A 787 -27.83 -13.54 -15.47
N LEU A 788 -28.20 -14.82 -15.60
CA LEU A 788 -27.46 -15.78 -16.43
C LEU A 788 -27.38 -15.31 -17.89
N LYS A 789 -28.48 -14.85 -18.48
CA LYS A 789 -28.50 -14.33 -19.86
C LYS A 789 -27.76 -13.00 -20.05
N TYR A 790 -27.42 -12.30 -18.96
CA TYR A 790 -26.62 -11.07 -19.00
C TYR A 790 -25.11 -11.36 -18.90
N ALA A 791 -24.72 -12.40 -18.16
CA ALA A 791 -23.32 -12.74 -17.90
C ALA A 791 -22.55 -13.19 -19.16
N SER A 792 -21.21 -13.16 -19.11
CA SER A 792 -20.38 -13.72 -20.19
C SER A 792 -20.63 -15.23 -20.32
N PRO A 793 -20.99 -15.75 -21.51
CA PRO A 793 -21.22 -17.18 -21.73
C PRO A 793 -19.99 -18.04 -21.43
N LEU A 794 -18.80 -17.53 -21.74
CA LEU A 794 -17.53 -18.19 -21.45
C LEU A 794 -17.27 -18.21 -19.93
N SER A 795 -17.45 -17.07 -19.26
CA SER A 795 -17.33 -16.97 -17.79
C SER A 795 -18.26 -17.92 -17.04
N LEU A 796 -19.52 -18.07 -17.49
CA LEU A 796 -20.47 -19.00 -16.87
C LEU A 796 -19.93 -20.45 -16.90
N LYS A 797 -19.51 -20.95 -18.08
CA LYS A 797 -18.98 -22.32 -18.21
C LYS A 797 -17.70 -22.53 -17.40
N MET A 798 -16.79 -21.55 -17.39
CA MET A 798 -15.59 -21.60 -16.53
C MET A 798 -15.93 -21.65 -15.04
N SER A 799 -16.91 -20.84 -14.61
CA SER A 799 -17.28 -20.70 -13.20
C SER A 799 -17.95 -21.96 -12.66
N LEU A 800 -18.91 -22.53 -13.40
CA LEU A 800 -19.58 -23.80 -13.03
C LEU A 800 -18.55 -24.92 -12.85
N ARG A 801 -17.61 -25.07 -13.79
CA ARG A 801 -16.55 -26.07 -13.71
C ARG A 801 -15.61 -25.81 -12.52
N SER A 802 -15.16 -24.56 -12.33
CA SER A 802 -14.24 -24.20 -11.25
C SER A 802 -14.86 -24.51 -9.87
N ILE A 803 -16.11 -24.09 -9.63
CA ILE A 803 -16.84 -24.35 -8.38
C ILE A 803 -17.01 -25.85 -8.15
N ARG A 804 -17.43 -26.61 -9.17
CA ARG A 804 -17.66 -28.07 -9.05
C ARG A 804 -16.38 -28.86 -8.78
N GLU A 805 -15.29 -28.56 -9.48
CA GLU A 805 -13.98 -29.15 -9.18
C GLU A 805 -13.47 -28.74 -7.78
N GLY A 806 -13.76 -27.51 -7.34
CA GLY A 806 -13.40 -27.00 -6.02
C GLY A 806 -14.01 -27.75 -4.84
N ARG A 807 -15.12 -28.49 -5.06
CA ARG A 807 -15.74 -29.38 -4.04
C ARG A 807 -14.78 -30.45 -3.51
N PHE A 808 -13.76 -30.83 -4.30
CA PHE A 808 -12.86 -31.95 -4.01
C PHE A 808 -11.39 -31.53 -3.81
N GLN A 809 -11.12 -30.24 -3.72
CA GLN A 809 -9.76 -29.67 -3.68
C GLN A 809 -9.50 -28.83 -2.43
N THR A 810 -8.23 -28.71 -2.05
CA THR A 810 -7.75 -27.78 -1.02
C THR A 810 -7.72 -26.33 -1.53
N LEU A 811 -7.59 -25.34 -0.64
CA LEU A 811 -7.64 -23.93 -1.05
C LEU A 811 -6.46 -23.57 -1.98
N ASP A 812 -5.26 -24.07 -1.71
CA ASP A 812 -4.08 -23.87 -2.57
C ASP A 812 -4.31 -24.39 -3.99
N GLN A 813 -4.90 -25.59 -4.14
CA GLN A 813 -5.25 -26.17 -5.43
C GLN A 813 -6.30 -25.32 -6.17
N CYS A 814 -7.30 -24.82 -5.46
CA CYS A 814 -8.30 -23.90 -6.02
C CYS A 814 -7.65 -22.57 -6.47
N LEU A 815 -6.79 -21.97 -5.64
CA LEU A 815 -6.10 -20.70 -5.95
C LEU A 815 -5.13 -20.85 -7.13
N ILE A 816 -4.41 -21.97 -7.24
CA ILE A 816 -3.55 -22.27 -8.39
C ILE A 816 -4.37 -22.40 -9.68
N ARG A 817 -5.51 -23.12 -9.65
CA ARG A 817 -6.43 -23.17 -10.79
C ARG A 817 -6.94 -21.77 -11.14
N GLU A 818 -7.48 -21.04 -10.17
CA GLU A 818 -8.04 -19.70 -10.39
C GLU A 818 -6.99 -18.73 -10.94
N PHE A 819 -5.73 -18.81 -10.49
CA PHE A 819 -4.63 -18.01 -11.04
C PHE A 819 -4.39 -18.25 -12.52
N ARG A 820 -4.44 -19.51 -12.96
CA ARG A 820 -4.32 -19.90 -14.36
C ARG A 820 -5.51 -19.40 -15.19
N LEU A 821 -6.74 -19.59 -14.70
CA LEU A 821 -7.96 -19.08 -15.34
C LEU A 821 -7.87 -17.54 -15.53
N THR A 822 -7.52 -16.83 -14.47
CA THR A 822 -7.37 -15.37 -14.46
C THR A 822 -6.22 -14.90 -15.34
N SER A 823 -5.05 -15.54 -15.28
CA SER A 823 -3.89 -15.18 -16.12
C SER A 823 -4.20 -15.29 -17.62
N ARG A 824 -4.96 -16.32 -18.01
CA ARG A 824 -5.43 -16.49 -19.40
C ARG A 824 -6.49 -15.45 -19.79
N ALA A 825 -7.36 -15.05 -18.86
CA ALA A 825 -8.30 -13.94 -19.05
C ALA A 825 -7.57 -12.59 -19.23
N MET A 826 -6.55 -12.30 -18.41
CA MET A 826 -5.75 -11.08 -18.52
C MET A 826 -5.01 -10.99 -19.87
N SER A 827 -4.41 -12.11 -20.30
CA SER A 827 -3.74 -12.21 -21.60
C SER A 827 -4.68 -12.08 -22.81
N SER A 828 -6.00 -12.14 -22.62
CA SER A 828 -7.03 -11.99 -23.66
C SER A 828 -6.85 -12.91 -24.89
N GLN A 829 -6.26 -14.10 -24.71
CA GLN A 829 -5.88 -14.99 -25.83
C GLN A 829 -7.07 -15.59 -26.59
N ILE A 830 -8.15 -15.92 -25.87
CA ILE A 830 -9.38 -16.49 -26.44
C ILE A 830 -10.49 -15.44 -26.51
N SER A 831 -10.62 -14.64 -25.45
CA SER A 831 -11.69 -13.66 -25.30
C SER A 831 -11.16 -12.39 -24.63
N SER A 832 -11.76 -11.26 -24.97
CA SER A 832 -11.52 -9.97 -24.31
C SER A 832 -12.63 -9.59 -23.32
N ASP A 833 -13.50 -10.55 -22.96
CA ASP A 833 -14.68 -10.35 -22.13
C ASP A 833 -14.39 -9.60 -20.83
N PHE A 834 -13.26 -9.86 -20.15
CA PHE A 834 -12.88 -9.09 -18.95
C PHE A 834 -12.79 -7.58 -19.23
N CYS A 835 -12.07 -7.19 -20.29
CA CYS A 835 -11.94 -5.78 -20.66
C CYS A 835 -13.27 -5.14 -21.08
N GLU A 836 -14.17 -5.93 -21.68
CA GLU A 836 -15.48 -5.49 -22.16
C GLU A 836 -16.52 -5.39 -21.03
N GLY A 837 -16.55 -6.35 -20.11
CA GLY A 837 -17.43 -6.32 -18.94
C GLY A 837 -17.06 -5.22 -17.96
N VAL A 838 -15.76 -5.01 -17.71
CA VAL A 838 -15.27 -3.85 -16.95
C VAL A 838 -15.62 -2.53 -17.67
N ARG A 839 -15.50 -2.46 -19.01
CA ARG A 839 -15.95 -1.28 -19.77
C ARG A 839 -17.44 -1.02 -19.53
N ALA A 840 -18.30 -2.00 -19.81
CA ALA A 840 -19.75 -1.87 -19.79
C ALA A 840 -20.33 -1.55 -18.40
N ARG A 841 -19.72 -2.08 -17.33
CA ARG A 841 -20.24 -1.92 -15.95
C ARG A 841 -19.57 -0.83 -15.13
N MET A 842 -18.29 -0.52 -15.36
CA MET A 842 -17.51 0.37 -14.49
C MET A 842 -17.06 1.66 -15.17
N VAL A 843 -16.69 1.59 -16.45
CA VAL A 843 -16.14 2.74 -17.20
C VAL A 843 -17.27 3.52 -17.90
N ASP A 844 -17.90 2.90 -18.89
CA ASP A 844 -18.92 3.54 -19.74
C ASP A 844 -20.30 3.47 -19.09
N LYS A 845 -20.53 2.47 -18.22
CA LYS A 845 -21.78 2.24 -17.46
C LYS A 845 -23.03 2.13 -18.35
N ASP A 846 -22.85 1.66 -19.58
CA ASP A 846 -23.95 1.38 -20.52
C ASP A 846 -24.74 0.11 -20.17
N HIS A 847 -24.15 -0.76 -19.32
CA HIS A 847 -24.67 -2.08 -18.98
C HIS A 847 -24.99 -2.95 -20.21
N ALA A 848 -24.27 -2.73 -21.33
CA ALA A 848 -24.47 -3.41 -22.60
C ALA A 848 -23.18 -4.07 -23.12
N PRO A 849 -22.64 -5.08 -22.39
CA PRO A 849 -21.41 -5.77 -22.77
C PRO A 849 -21.57 -6.60 -24.05
N LYS A 850 -20.54 -6.59 -24.89
CA LYS A 850 -20.47 -7.31 -26.17
C LYS A 850 -19.58 -8.54 -26.06
N TRP A 851 -20.12 -9.59 -25.42
CA TRP A 851 -19.38 -10.82 -25.15
C TRP A 851 -18.89 -11.54 -26.41
N VAL A 852 -17.73 -12.18 -26.31
CA VAL A 852 -17.08 -12.99 -27.34
C VAL A 852 -16.64 -14.32 -26.69
N PRO A 853 -17.34 -15.45 -26.91
CA PRO A 853 -18.51 -15.61 -27.78
C PRO A 853 -19.79 -14.98 -27.21
N PRO A 854 -20.73 -14.51 -28.06
CA PRO A 854 -21.95 -13.83 -27.60
C PRO A 854 -23.06 -14.76 -27.10
N ARG A 855 -22.88 -16.08 -27.18
CA ARG A 855 -23.88 -17.09 -26.79
C ARG A 855 -23.22 -18.38 -26.30
N LEU A 856 -23.91 -19.12 -25.43
CA LEU A 856 -23.44 -20.39 -24.85
C LEU A 856 -23.16 -21.47 -25.91
N GLU A 857 -24.00 -21.56 -26.93
CA GLU A 857 -23.87 -22.46 -28.10
C GLU A 857 -22.57 -22.25 -28.89
N HIS A 858 -21.92 -21.08 -28.76
CA HIS A 858 -20.66 -20.76 -29.42
C HIS A 858 -19.43 -20.96 -28.52
N VAL A 859 -19.60 -21.33 -27.25
CA VAL A 859 -18.49 -21.64 -26.33
C VAL A 859 -18.18 -23.13 -26.43
N SER A 860 -17.10 -23.47 -27.15
CA SER A 860 -16.64 -24.85 -27.32
C SER A 860 -15.93 -25.40 -26.08
N THR A 861 -15.87 -26.73 -25.98
CA THR A 861 -15.12 -27.42 -24.92
C THR A 861 -13.62 -27.10 -24.98
N ASP A 862 -13.05 -26.87 -26.17
CA ASP A 862 -11.64 -26.47 -26.30
C ASP A 862 -11.37 -25.06 -25.73
N MET A 863 -12.32 -24.13 -25.86
CA MET A 863 -12.26 -22.84 -25.15
C MET A 863 -12.30 -23.08 -23.64
N VAL A 864 -13.22 -23.96 -23.20
CA VAL A 864 -13.27 -24.62 -21.89
C VAL A 864 -11.87 -24.96 -21.35
N ASP A 865 -11.31 -26.00 -21.95
CA ASP A 865 -10.08 -26.70 -21.54
C ASP A 865 -8.82 -25.86 -21.67
N HIS A 866 -8.75 -24.92 -22.62
CA HIS A 866 -7.61 -23.99 -22.70
C HIS A 866 -7.47 -23.21 -21.40
N TYR A 867 -8.54 -22.67 -20.82
CA TYR A 867 -8.44 -21.93 -19.56
C TYR A 867 -7.93 -22.81 -18.40
N PHE A 868 -8.28 -24.10 -18.37
CA PHE A 868 -7.90 -25.03 -17.31
C PHE A 868 -6.53 -25.69 -17.52
N SER A 869 -5.97 -25.63 -18.73
CA SER A 869 -4.69 -26.22 -19.11
C SER A 869 -3.49 -25.54 -18.41
N PRO A 870 -2.44 -26.28 -18.00
CA PRO A 870 -1.25 -25.71 -17.35
C PRO A 870 -0.66 -24.50 -18.10
N LEU A 871 -0.13 -23.53 -17.36
CA LEU A 871 0.60 -22.41 -17.97
C LEU A 871 1.91 -22.88 -18.63
N SER A 872 2.44 -22.08 -19.56
CA SER A 872 3.67 -22.44 -20.28
C SER A 872 4.91 -22.34 -19.37
N PRO A 873 6.03 -23.02 -19.67
CA PRO A 873 7.27 -22.87 -18.89
C PRO A 873 7.85 -21.44 -18.83
N LEU A 874 7.36 -20.52 -19.67
CA LEU A 874 7.71 -19.10 -19.69
C LEU A 874 6.76 -18.23 -18.85
N GLU A 875 5.63 -18.78 -18.40
CA GLU A 875 4.62 -18.12 -17.56
C GLU A 875 4.43 -18.96 -16.28
N PRO A 876 5.11 -18.62 -15.16
CA PRO A 876 5.04 -19.44 -13.96
C PRO A 876 3.63 -19.45 -13.36
N GLU A 877 3.18 -20.66 -13.02
CA GLU A 877 2.01 -20.93 -12.17
C GLU A 877 2.11 -20.19 -10.82
N LEU A 878 1.01 -20.15 -10.06
CA LEU A 878 1.03 -19.59 -8.72
C LEU A 878 1.88 -20.46 -7.79
N ASP A 879 3.00 -19.93 -7.32
CA ASP A 879 3.82 -20.57 -6.29
C ASP A 879 3.28 -20.21 -4.90
N LEU A 880 2.97 -21.23 -4.10
CA LEU A 880 2.44 -21.11 -2.74
C LEU A 880 3.29 -21.94 -1.78
N PRO A 881 3.61 -21.44 -0.57
CA PRO A 881 4.50 -22.10 0.40
C PRO A 881 3.85 -23.29 1.13
N THR A 882 3.19 -24.19 0.39
CA THR A 882 2.45 -25.38 0.85
C THR A 882 3.28 -26.40 1.64
N LYS A 883 4.61 -26.35 1.54
CA LYS A 883 5.52 -27.19 2.35
C LYS A 883 5.95 -26.56 3.67
N GLN A 884 5.63 -25.28 3.88
CA GLN A 884 6.06 -24.48 5.03
C GLN A 884 4.89 -24.04 5.90
N ARG A 885 3.65 -24.14 5.39
CA ARG A 885 2.43 -23.79 6.10
C ARG A 885 1.38 -24.89 5.98
N GLU A 886 0.85 -25.33 7.12
CA GLU A 886 -0.37 -26.13 7.20
C GLU A 886 -1.56 -25.19 7.45
N ALA A 887 -2.77 -25.59 7.03
CA ALA A 887 -3.96 -24.79 7.31
C ALA A 887 -4.28 -24.81 8.82
N PHE A 888 -4.75 -23.67 9.36
CA PHE A 888 -5.20 -23.59 10.74
C PHE A 888 -6.58 -24.28 10.85
N THR A 889 -6.62 -25.54 11.32
CA THR A 889 -7.83 -26.40 11.35
C THR A 889 -8.60 -26.35 12.65
#